data_AF-A0A9P9L7K1-F1
#
_entry.id   AF-A0A9P9L7K1-F1
#
_cell.length_a   1.000
_cell.length_b   1.000
_cell.length_c   1.000
_cell.angle_alpha   90.00
_cell.angle_beta   90.00
_cell.angle_gamma   90.00
#
_symmetry.space_group_name_H-M   'P 1'
#
loop_
_entity.id
_entity.type
_entity.pdbx_description
1 polymer ?
#
loop_
_entity_poly.entity_id
_entity_poly.type
_entity_poly.pdbx_seq_one_letter_code
_entity_poly.pdbx_strand_id
1 'polypeptide(L)'
;MALERWGIDPAKVPQQPFLPIVRPEGPSFLDTTACLCALRPLPGADQLTGDGWRFERDEAAWQCIGNQTQAVYNATTGKWFKSKNGKGSIDDLPIYDASNPPKASEQLIWDTRTRTLKPLEDNKRLSVYDRDCTGKNQSSFSTSFYRSYQQLLNDQLPLDAAPCWRPGALPLQLQSVESWTKDGCKEGFLCMNNTINSLPQSCPPNEMCTVGRLSQMTCHYKGENIGMGPFEPIVCQQGYYCPLEDEGKKKLRCPKGSYCQPGASKPTPCASGSLCPEGSSFERFMVPLVVLIIVDVLLVIGMFFLIFRQRWHSTSKAHAGTLKRHKTMRAVRATITGYKELPEGQDNEMAPMNLSYSPYAPYSPYDMPHREGRPGHGFEAALARGSTDSDSSDRQHKEAEASPQLKAFVDSMRRAAEATNFGLSFRYSDLSFHPKKAVKPVLQNVTGSIEQGQLVAVMGGSGAGKSTFVNVLMGKTSNTGGIVAVNNTPGKMKRYKKLTGYVPQDDIVLPELSVYENIVHSARIRLPRTWKKAEIEAHVESVIDCLELSHVRDSRVGSVGKPVISGGQRKRVSIGMELAAAPMAIFLDEPTSGLDATAASSIMRTLKAIAKLGISIIVIIHQPRTEIFELFDNLILLGNGQTIYEGPQPEAQVYFESMGFHFPEHSNHADVITDIITGNGREYNAKGDVSKEALISNWSASRKAKTAEDFERRSIRSTMLGDTGMRQALKKRGAPFVKQAWLCLCRAMVQQYRTKGAFFAEMGLAVLAGALLGLANNPKNGIMFVGIFHEPYEVLSTAIDFISAPQFALLIAIAVGLVAAAPGVKLFSEETLLYRREAEAGHSRFAYFIAKVISVLPRMALGCLHFTTPLFLLSVPIIDWGLAFLTNLLYFYCIYGLASIVSMVVRREDAPLFATMIALITGILSGSAPPLSSVKDWHMEWLWRASPATWLAEIYFGQLVAPFAYLYKVDIAARETGFELDRKWMNIGVLVAIGTAYRVLAFVGMVLGHRLRR
;
A
#
# COMPACT_ATOMS: atom_id res chain seq x y z
N MET A 1 -60.99 -20.85 -30.85
CA MET A 1 -61.27 -22.16 -30.22
C MET A 1 -60.01 -23.03 -30.00
N ALA A 2 -59.01 -23.05 -30.88
CA ALA A 2 -57.85 -23.95 -30.71
C ALA A 2 -56.87 -23.61 -29.56
N LEU A 3 -56.73 -22.33 -29.17
CA LEU A 3 -55.69 -21.87 -28.21
C LEU A 3 -56.08 -22.05 -26.72
N GLU A 4 -57.37 -21.99 -26.39
CA GLU A 4 -57.85 -22.15 -25.00
C GLU A 4 -57.64 -23.57 -24.46
N ARG A 5 -57.59 -24.58 -25.34
CA ARG A 5 -57.30 -25.99 -24.99
C ARG A 5 -55.89 -26.22 -24.45
N TRP A 6 -54.96 -25.32 -24.76
CA TRP A 6 -53.56 -25.41 -24.34
C TRP A 6 -53.24 -24.49 -23.15
N GLY A 7 -54.26 -23.96 -22.47
CA GLY A 7 -54.09 -23.12 -21.28
C GLY A 7 -53.60 -21.70 -21.57
N ILE A 8 -53.75 -21.23 -22.81
CA ILE A 8 -53.32 -19.91 -23.27
C ILE A 8 -54.56 -19.01 -23.35
N ASP A 9 -54.61 -17.98 -22.49
CA ASP A 9 -55.69 -17.00 -22.41
C ASP A 9 -55.62 -16.04 -23.62
N PRO A 10 -56.56 -16.10 -24.57
CA PRO A 10 -56.49 -15.37 -25.84
C PRO A 10 -56.60 -13.84 -25.67
N ALA A 11 -57.04 -13.34 -24.52
CA ALA A 11 -57.14 -11.92 -24.21
C ALA A 11 -55.85 -11.33 -23.58
N LYS A 12 -54.91 -12.17 -23.15
CA LYS A 12 -53.64 -11.75 -22.49
C LYS A 12 -52.40 -11.95 -23.36
N VAL A 13 -52.57 -12.42 -24.59
CA VAL A 13 -51.50 -12.49 -25.61
C VAL A 13 -51.36 -11.10 -26.23
N PRO A 14 -50.18 -10.44 -26.14
CA PRO A 14 -49.98 -9.16 -26.82
C PRO A 14 -49.94 -9.44 -28.33
N GLN A 15 -51.01 -9.00 -29.01
CA GLN A 15 -51.24 -9.00 -30.46
C GLN A 15 -51.65 -10.36 -31.09
N GLN A 16 -52.94 -10.42 -31.44
CA GLN A 16 -53.62 -11.42 -32.29
C GLN A 16 -53.27 -11.54 -33.81
N PRO A 17 -52.32 -10.85 -34.48
CA PRO A 17 -52.31 -10.91 -35.96
C PRO A 17 -51.69 -12.17 -36.62
N PHE A 18 -51.52 -13.30 -35.92
CA PHE A 18 -51.01 -14.54 -36.53
C PHE A 18 -51.91 -15.77 -36.41
N LEU A 19 -53.16 -15.58 -36.00
CA LEU A 19 -54.21 -16.28 -36.75
C LEU A 19 -54.70 -15.28 -37.80
N PRO A 20 -54.80 -15.67 -39.09
CA PRO A 20 -55.36 -14.78 -40.10
C PRO A 20 -56.77 -14.36 -39.66
N ILE A 21 -56.95 -13.08 -39.31
CA ILE A 21 -58.28 -12.46 -39.15
C ILE A 21 -58.88 -12.16 -40.54
N VAL A 22 -58.03 -12.13 -41.58
CA VAL A 22 -58.40 -11.96 -42.98
C VAL A 22 -58.14 -13.27 -43.71
N ARG A 23 -59.11 -13.75 -44.50
CA ARG A 23 -58.92 -14.91 -45.38
C ARG A 23 -57.68 -14.66 -46.28
N PRO A 24 -56.88 -15.69 -46.58
CA PRO A 24 -55.65 -15.53 -47.34
C PRO A 24 -55.92 -14.88 -48.70
N GLU A 25 -55.46 -13.65 -48.88
CA GLU A 25 -55.16 -13.08 -50.20
C GLU A 25 -53.65 -13.30 -50.41
N GLY A 26 -53.31 -14.15 -51.39
CA GLY A 26 -51.98 -14.74 -51.54
C GLY A 26 -50.85 -13.76 -51.90
N PRO A 27 -49.58 -14.23 -51.85
CA PRO A 27 -48.39 -13.39 -52.03
C PRO A 27 -48.18 -12.94 -53.48
N SER A 28 -47.62 -11.74 -53.64
CA SER A 28 -46.92 -11.30 -54.86
C SER A 28 -45.42 -11.37 -54.61
N PHE A 29 -44.68 -12.12 -55.44
CA PHE A 29 -43.23 -11.97 -55.51
C PHE A 29 -42.70 -12.25 -56.92
N LEU A 30 -41.59 -11.59 -57.22
CA LEU A 30 -40.94 -11.45 -58.52
C LEU A 30 -39.65 -12.27 -58.46
N ASP A 31 -39.53 -13.32 -59.26
CA ASP A 31 -38.23 -13.92 -59.58
C ASP A 31 -38.10 -14.10 -61.10
N THR A 32 -36.88 -13.96 -61.56
CA THR A 32 -36.41 -13.39 -62.83
C THR A 32 -36.82 -14.06 -64.14
N THR A 33 -37.71 -15.06 -64.14
CA THR A 33 -38.24 -15.65 -65.38
C THR A 33 -39.64 -16.30 -65.17
N ALA A 34 -40.70 -15.61 -65.64
CA ALA A 34 -42.07 -16.06 -66.01
C ALA A 34 -43.27 -15.91 -65.02
N CYS A 35 -44.35 -15.25 -65.52
CA CYS A 35 -45.71 -14.87 -65.04
C CYS A 35 -45.89 -14.25 -63.64
N LEU A 36 -46.73 -13.21 -63.60
CA LEU A 36 -47.22 -12.52 -62.40
C LEU A 36 -48.66 -12.98 -62.13
N CYS A 37 -48.87 -13.74 -61.06
CA CYS A 37 -50.19 -14.28 -60.69
C CYS A 37 -50.70 -13.63 -59.40
N ALA A 38 -51.94 -13.15 -59.41
CA ALA A 38 -52.64 -12.65 -58.24
C ALA A 38 -54.02 -13.34 -58.12
N LEU A 39 -54.49 -13.51 -56.88
CA LEU A 39 -55.84 -13.97 -56.55
C LEU A 39 -56.78 -12.76 -56.55
N ARG A 40 -57.95 -12.81 -57.20
CA ARG A 40 -59.00 -11.77 -57.06
C ARG A 40 -60.38 -12.41 -56.81
N PRO A 41 -61.27 -11.79 -56.02
CA PRO A 41 -62.66 -12.20 -55.93
C PRO A 41 -63.42 -11.87 -57.23
N LEU A 42 -64.40 -12.71 -57.59
CA LEU A 42 -65.31 -12.51 -58.72
C LEU A 42 -66.11 -11.20 -58.55
N PRO A 43 -66.29 -10.37 -59.60
CA PRO A 43 -67.14 -9.19 -59.51
C PRO A 43 -68.62 -9.63 -59.51
N GLY A 44 -69.36 -9.31 -58.43
CA GLY A 44 -70.81 -9.51 -58.37
C GLY A 44 -71.45 -9.93 -57.04
N ALA A 45 -70.71 -9.95 -55.91
CA ALA A 45 -71.26 -10.39 -54.62
C ALA A 45 -71.78 -9.23 -53.73
N ASP A 46 -72.32 -8.17 -54.31
CA ASP A 46 -73.03 -7.11 -53.57
C ASP A 46 -74.54 -7.24 -53.83
N GLN A 47 -75.24 -7.97 -52.95
CA GLN A 47 -76.63 -7.63 -52.60
C GLN A 47 -77.04 -8.30 -51.28
N LEU A 48 -77.26 -7.46 -50.27
CA LEU A 48 -77.85 -7.78 -48.97
C LEU A 48 -79.34 -8.03 -49.11
N THR A 49 -79.85 -9.16 -48.58
CA THR A 49 -81.22 -9.23 -48.01
C THR A 49 -81.31 -10.20 -46.84
N GLY A 50 -81.92 -9.69 -45.77
CA GLY A 50 -82.42 -10.27 -44.52
C GLY A 50 -82.46 -11.78 -44.29
N ASP A 51 -82.09 -12.11 -43.05
CA ASP A 51 -82.41 -13.32 -42.27
C ASP A 51 -81.57 -14.59 -42.51
N GLY A 52 -80.55 -14.75 -41.65
CA GLY A 52 -79.96 -16.05 -41.32
C GLY A 52 -78.55 -16.29 -41.86
N TRP A 53 -77.61 -16.58 -40.96
CA TRP A 53 -76.22 -16.89 -41.28
C TRP A 53 -76.08 -18.25 -41.99
N ARG A 54 -76.00 -18.26 -43.34
CA ARG A 54 -75.39 -19.33 -44.13
C ARG A 54 -74.68 -18.76 -45.36
N PHE A 55 -73.36 -18.96 -45.43
CA PHE A 55 -72.58 -18.81 -46.65
C PHE A 55 -72.07 -20.20 -47.08
N GLU A 56 -72.37 -20.59 -48.32
CA GLU A 56 -71.70 -21.70 -49.01
C GLU A 56 -70.26 -21.31 -49.37
N ARG A 57 -69.43 -22.34 -49.49
CA ARG A 57 -67.97 -22.33 -49.43
C ARG A 57 -67.33 -22.13 -50.81
N ASP A 58 -66.18 -21.47 -50.80
CA ASP A 58 -65.00 -21.74 -51.65
C ASP A 58 -65.07 -21.49 -53.18
N GLU A 59 -64.97 -20.23 -53.62
CA GLU A 59 -64.49 -19.93 -54.98
C GLU A 59 -63.44 -18.81 -55.01
N ALA A 60 -62.26 -19.12 -55.54
CA ALA A 60 -61.19 -18.19 -55.92
C ALA A 60 -60.58 -18.63 -57.25
N ALA A 61 -60.32 -17.69 -58.16
CA ALA A 61 -59.71 -17.95 -59.47
C ALA A 61 -58.40 -17.14 -59.66
N TRP A 62 -57.46 -17.72 -60.40
CA TRP A 62 -56.18 -17.10 -60.73
C TRP A 62 -56.26 -16.34 -62.06
N GLN A 63 -55.74 -15.11 -62.11
CA GLN A 63 -55.60 -14.34 -63.36
C GLN A 63 -54.14 -13.91 -63.54
N CYS A 64 -53.49 -14.27 -64.66
CA CYS A 64 -52.17 -13.68 -65.00
C CYS A 64 -52.43 -12.26 -65.54
N ILE A 65 -51.90 -11.25 -64.85
CA ILE A 65 -52.01 -9.84 -65.23
C ILE A 65 -50.79 -9.54 -66.09
N GLY A 66 -50.95 -9.38 -67.41
CA GLY A 66 -49.84 -9.13 -68.36
C GLY A 66 -49.03 -7.86 -68.04
N ASN A 67 -48.06 -7.38 -68.82
CA ASN A 67 -47.42 -7.80 -70.07
C ASN A 67 -46.06 -7.06 -70.12
N GLN A 68 -44.95 -7.72 -69.80
CA GLN A 68 -43.61 -7.27 -70.24
C GLN A 68 -42.84 -8.42 -70.91
N THR A 69 -43.57 -9.28 -71.64
CA THR A 69 -42.98 -10.34 -72.45
C THR A 69 -42.43 -9.85 -73.78
N GLN A 70 -42.71 -8.59 -74.18
CA GLN A 70 -42.15 -8.01 -75.41
C GLN A 70 -40.62 -7.86 -75.39
N ALA A 71 -39.98 -7.70 -74.21
CA ALA A 71 -38.53 -7.57 -74.14
C ALA A 71 -37.77 -8.92 -74.25
N VAL A 72 -38.43 -10.03 -73.92
CA VAL A 72 -37.83 -11.38 -73.94
C VAL A 72 -38.05 -12.08 -75.29
N TYR A 73 -39.08 -11.67 -76.04
CA TYR A 73 -39.42 -12.21 -77.37
C TYR A 73 -38.32 -11.99 -78.42
N ASN A 74 -37.46 -10.98 -78.25
CA ASN A 74 -36.48 -10.60 -79.27
C ASN A 74 -35.13 -11.33 -79.15
N ALA A 75 -34.87 -12.10 -78.09
CA ALA A 75 -33.51 -12.58 -77.79
C ALA A 75 -33.27 -14.09 -77.97
N THR A 76 -34.30 -14.92 -78.18
CA THR A 76 -34.08 -16.36 -78.38
C THR A 76 -35.00 -16.94 -79.45
N THR A 77 -34.37 -17.63 -80.40
CA THR A 77 -34.95 -18.21 -81.62
C THR A 77 -36.10 -19.18 -81.33
N GLY A 78 -37.34 -18.69 -81.28
CA GLY A 78 -38.58 -19.35 -81.72
C GLY A 78 -38.84 -20.83 -81.34
N LYS A 79 -38.24 -21.36 -80.27
CA LYS A 79 -38.47 -22.71 -79.74
C LYS A 79 -38.39 -22.63 -78.22
N TRP A 80 -39.39 -23.19 -77.53
CA TRP A 80 -39.56 -23.01 -76.09
C TRP A 80 -38.44 -23.61 -75.23
N PHE A 81 -37.66 -24.58 -75.70
CA PHE A 81 -36.52 -25.13 -74.95
C PHE A 81 -35.41 -25.69 -75.86
N LYS A 82 -34.13 -25.43 -75.53
CA LYS A 82 -32.97 -26.23 -75.99
C LYS A 82 -32.34 -26.89 -74.76
N SER A 83 -32.25 -28.22 -74.72
CA SER A 83 -31.51 -28.92 -73.66
C SER A 83 -30.01 -28.79 -73.91
N LYS A 84 -29.24 -28.46 -72.86
CA LYS A 84 -27.78 -28.21 -72.97
C LYS A 84 -26.93 -29.50 -72.94
N ASN A 85 -27.53 -30.68 -72.72
CA ASN A 85 -26.82 -31.98 -72.60
C ASN A 85 -27.55 -33.13 -73.35
N GLY A 86 -27.98 -32.90 -74.59
CA GLY A 86 -28.75 -33.89 -75.37
C GLY A 86 -27.90 -35.06 -75.92
N LYS A 87 -27.97 -36.21 -75.26
CA LYS A 87 -27.91 -37.53 -75.92
C LYS A 87 -29.22 -38.25 -75.64
N GLY A 88 -30.14 -38.15 -76.59
CA GLY A 88 -31.47 -38.72 -76.52
C GLY A 88 -32.44 -37.84 -77.29
N SER A 89 -32.64 -38.14 -78.57
CA SER A 89 -33.70 -37.55 -79.36
C SER A 89 -35.04 -37.92 -78.73
N ILE A 90 -35.84 -36.94 -78.32
CA ILE A 90 -37.23 -37.16 -77.96
C ILE A 90 -38.03 -36.67 -79.17
N ASP A 91 -38.18 -37.55 -80.17
CA ASP A 91 -38.85 -37.25 -81.44
C ASP A 91 -40.39 -37.23 -81.34
N ASP A 92 -40.96 -37.52 -80.17
CA ASP A 92 -42.42 -37.64 -79.97
C ASP A 92 -42.98 -36.68 -78.91
N LEU A 93 -42.56 -35.40 -78.93
CA LEU A 93 -43.25 -34.34 -78.19
C LEU A 93 -43.94 -33.38 -79.18
N PRO A 94 -45.22 -33.04 -79.01
CA PRO A 94 -45.84 -31.99 -79.81
C PRO A 94 -45.14 -30.65 -79.53
N ILE A 95 -44.58 -30.05 -80.58
CA ILE A 95 -43.92 -28.75 -80.51
C ILE A 95 -45.00 -27.68 -80.68
N TYR A 96 -45.32 -26.95 -79.60
CA TYR A 96 -46.20 -25.79 -79.67
C TYR A 96 -45.41 -24.59 -80.23
N ASP A 97 -45.84 -24.08 -81.38
CA ASP A 97 -45.26 -22.90 -82.05
C ASP A 97 -46.30 -21.77 -82.18
N ALA A 98 -45.91 -20.65 -82.79
CA ALA A 98 -46.77 -19.48 -82.95
C ALA A 98 -48.04 -19.73 -83.79
N SER A 99 -48.13 -20.83 -84.54
CA SER A 99 -49.28 -21.19 -85.37
C SER A 99 -50.29 -22.11 -84.66
N ASN A 100 -49.91 -22.76 -83.55
CA ASN A 100 -50.80 -23.59 -82.73
C ASN A 100 -50.49 -23.45 -81.22
N PRO A 101 -50.81 -22.30 -80.61
CA PRO A 101 -50.58 -22.09 -79.18
C PRO A 101 -51.54 -22.94 -78.35
N PRO A 102 -51.11 -23.44 -77.17
CA PRO A 102 -52.04 -24.07 -76.23
C PRO A 102 -53.14 -23.07 -75.83
N LYS A 103 -54.37 -23.55 -75.68
CA LYS A 103 -55.51 -22.72 -75.28
C LYS A 103 -55.26 -22.08 -73.91
N ALA A 104 -54.87 -20.81 -73.91
CA ALA A 104 -54.52 -20.06 -72.71
C ALA A 104 -55.73 -19.65 -71.84
N SER A 105 -56.95 -20.01 -72.24
CA SER A 105 -58.19 -19.73 -71.51
C SER A 105 -58.57 -20.81 -70.49
N GLU A 106 -57.90 -21.97 -70.49
CA GLU A 106 -58.19 -23.11 -69.63
C GLU A 106 -56.98 -23.44 -68.75
N GLN A 107 -57.20 -23.89 -67.52
CA GLN A 107 -56.11 -24.32 -66.64
C GLN A 107 -55.53 -25.65 -67.15
N LEU A 108 -54.22 -25.73 -67.34
CA LEU A 108 -53.56 -26.90 -67.94
C LEU A 108 -52.69 -27.63 -66.90
N ILE A 109 -52.65 -28.97 -66.98
CA ILE A 109 -51.76 -29.85 -66.22
C ILE A 109 -50.92 -30.70 -67.18
N TRP A 110 -49.65 -30.91 -66.82
CA TRP A 110 -48.75 -31.77 -67.60
C TRP A 110 -48.96 -33.24 -67.25
N ASP A 111 -49.51 -34.01 -68.18
CA ASP A 111 -49.71 -35.45 -68.00
C ASP A 111 -48.40 -36.19 -68.37
N THR A 112 -47.70 -36.69 -67.36
CA THR A 112 -46.40 -37.37 -67.52
C THR A 112 -46.48 -38.69 -68.28
N ARG A 113 -47.67 -39.31 -68.41
CA ARG A 113 -47.85 -40.55 -69.17
C ARG A 113 -48.09 -40.31 -70.65
N THR A 114 -48.84 -39.26 -70.98
CA THR A 114 -49.15 -38.90 -72.37
C THR A 114 -48.22 -37.85 -72.95
N ARG A 115 -47.37 -37.21 -72.12
CA ARG A 115 -46.41 -36.15 -72.49
C ARG A 115 -47.06 -34.98 -73.24
N THR A 116 -48.30 -34.64 -72.85
CA THR A 116 -49.08 -33.53 -73.43
C THR A 116 -49.66 -32.65 -72.33
N LEU A 117 -49.89 -31.36 -72.64
CA LEU A 117 -50.65 -30.45 -71.78
C LEU A 117 -52.14 -30.75 -71.93
N LYS A 118 -52.80 -31.15 -70.85
CA LYS A 118 -54.26 -31.40 -70.81
C LYS A 118 -54.96 -30.37 -69.93
N PRO A 119 -56.24 -30.05 -70.19
CA PRO A 119 -57.05 -29.26 -69.28
C PRO A 119 -57.18 -29.95 -67.91
N LEU A 120 -57.15 -29.19 -66.83
CA LEU A 120 -57.29 -29.67 -65.47
C LEU A 120 -58.77 -30.06 -65.23
N GLU A 121 -59.09 -31.35 -65.31
CA GLU A 121 -60.47 -31.87 -65.22
C GLU A 121 -61.03 -31.99 -63.79
N ASP A 122 -60.19 -31.97 -62.74
CA ASP A 122 -60.66 -32.14 -61.36
C ASP A 122 -59.75 -31.42 -60.32
N ASN A 123 -60.27 -30.35 -59.71
CA ASN A 123 -59.55 -29.41 -58.83
C ASN A 123 -59.16 -29.97 -57.44
N LYS A 124 -59.36 -31.27 -57.18
CA LYS A 124 -59.17 -31.88 -55.85
C LYS A 124 -57.84 -32.61 -55.65
N ARG A 125 -56.92 -32.64 -56.63
CA ARG A 125 -55.72 -33.51 -56.60
C ARG A 125 -54.36 -32.80 -56.67
N LEU A 126 -54.27 -31.51 -56.39
CA LEU A 126 -52.98 -30.84 -56.26
C LEU A 126 -52.54 -30.86 -54.79
N SER A 127 -51.51 -31.66 -54.52
CA SER A 127 -50.86 -31.77 -53.22
C SER A 127 -49.86 -30.62 -53.04
N VAL A 128 -49.76 -30.06 -51.84
CA VAL A 128 -48.77 -29.01 -51.47
C VAL A 128 -47.32 -29.50 -51.59
N TYR A 129 -47.12 -30.81 -51.85
CA TYR A 129 -45.83 -31.42 -52.08
C TYR A 129 -45.44 -31.52 -53.57
N ASP A 130 -46.21 -30.92 -54.48
CA ASP A 130 -45.90 -31.03 -55.91
C ASP A 130 -44.57 -30.33 -56.24
N ARG A 131 -43.64 -31.12 -56.76
CA ARG A 131 -42.22 -30.75 -56.92
C ARG A 131 -42.03 -29.61 -57.92
N ASP A 132 -43.02 -29.39 -58.77
CA ASP A 132 -42.97 -28.43 -59.86
C ASP A 132 -43.32 -26.99 -59.42
N CYS A 133 -44.01 -26.81 -58.29
CA CYS A 133 -44.33 -25.47 -57.74
C CYS A 133 -43.28 -24.90 -56.78
N THR A 134 -42.27 -25.69 -56.38
CA THR A 134 -41.27 -25.26 -55.37
C THR A 134 -39.97 -24.73 -55.97
N GLY A 135 -39.79 -24.83 -57.30
CA GLY A 135 -38.55 -24.41 -57.97
C GLY A 135 -37.30 -25.17 -57.47
N LYS A 136 -36.21 -25.13 -58.23
CA LYS A 136 -34.95 -25.81 -57.83
C LYS A 136 -34.22 -25.16 -56.65
N ASN A 137 -34.60 -23.94 -56.25
CA ASN A 137 -33.93 -23.15 -55.20
C ASN A 137 -34.88 -22.75 -54.06
N GLN A 138 -35.61 -23.73 -53.50
CA GLN A 138 -36.30 -23.69 -52.20
C GLN A 138 -36.26 -22.35 -51.45
N SER A 139 -37.13 -21.39 -51.78
CA SER A 139 -37.27 -20.18 -50.97
C SER A 139 -38.05 -20.54 -49.69
N SER A 140 -37.32 -20.58 -48.58
CA SER A 140 -37.76 -21.15 -47.29
C SER A 140 -39.05 -20.56 -46.72
N PHE A 141 -39.40 -19.32 -47.08
CA PHE A 141 -40.51 -18.57 -46.49
C PHE A 141 -41.90 -19.05 -46.95
N SER A 142 -42.07 -19.43 -48.23
CA SER A 142 -43.40 -19.80 -48.77
C SER A 142 -43.83 -21.19 -48.33
N THR A 143 -42.92 -22.16 -48.32
CA THR A 143 -43.19 -23.54 -47.90
C THR A 143 -43.52 -23.67 -46.41
N SER A 144 -42.96 -22.78 -45.59
CA SER A 144 -43.11 -22.82 -44.13
C SER A 144 -44.45 -22.20 -43.68
N PHE A 145 -44.94 -21.19 -44.41
CA PHE A 145 -46.29 -20.62 -44.32
C PHE A 145 -47.40 -21.68 -44.55
N TYR A 146 -47.35 -22.40 -45.67
CA TYR A 146 -48.38 -23.39 -46.00
C TYR A 146 -48.32 -24.65 -45.13
N ARG A 147 -47.12 -25.10 -44.73
CA ARG A 147 -46.98 -26.24 -43.79
C ARG A 147 -47.58 -25.96 -42.43
N SER A 148 -47.44 -24.74 -41.92
CA SER A 148 -47.99 -24.38 -40.61
C SER A 148 -49.48 -24.21 -40.63
N TYR A 149 -50.01 -23.68 -41.73
CA TYR A 149 -51.45 -23.67 -41.95
C TYR A 149 -52.02 -25.10 -41.95
N GLN A 150 -51.31 -26.04 -42.58
CA GLN A 150 -51.69 -27.44 -42.59
C GLN A 150 -51.49 -28.14 -41.23
N GLN A 151 -50.46 -27.77 -40.46
CA GLN A 151 -50.29 -28.20 -39.05
C GLN A 151 -51.46 -27.72 -38.20
N LEU A 152 -51.87 -26.46 -38.32
CA LEU A 152 -53.03 -25.90 -37.64
C LEU A 152 -54.34 -26.60 -38.04
N LEU A 153 -54.51 -26.92 -39.32
CA LEU A 153 -55.67 -27.69 -39.80
C LEU A 153 -55.70 -29.12 -39.25
N ASN A 154 -54.53 -29.69 -38.94
CA ASN A 154 -54.38 -31.02 -38.34
C ASN A 154 -54.36 -31.00 -36.79
N ASP A 155 -54.76 -29.90 -36.15
CA ASP A 155 -54.69 -29.70 -34.68
C ASP A 155 -53.26 -29.83 -34.10
N GLN A 156 -52.23 -29.56 -34.92
CA GLN A 156 -50.82 -29.55 -34.52
C GLN A 156 -50.30 -28.12 -34.30
N LEU A 157 -49.26 -27.97 -33.47
CA LEU A 157 -48.60 -26.67 -33.27
C LEU A 157 -47.92 -26.21 -34.58
N PRO A 158 -48.17 -24.98 -35.07
CA PRO A 158 -47.53 -24.45 -36.28
C PRO A 158 -46.06 -24.11 -36.02
N LEU A 159 -45.17 -25.07 -36.24
CA LEU A 159 -43.75 -24.90 -36.03
C LEU A 159 -43.09 -24.12 -37.17
N ASP A 160 -43.64 -24.16 -38.39
CA ASP A 160 -42.95 -23.71 -39.59
C ASP A 160 -43.16 -22.21 -39.97
N ALA A 161 -44.17 -21.47 -39.47
CA ALA A 161 -44.64 -20.20 -40.08
C ALA A 161 -44.50 -18.94 -39.24
N ALA A 162 -44.07 -19.02 -37.99
CA ALA A 162 -43.84 -17.83 -37.18
C ALA A 162 -42.35 -17.72 -36.86
N PRO A 163 -41.50 -17.32 -37.83
CA PRO A 163 -40.08 -17.20 -37.60
C PRO A 163 -39.75 -16.24 -36.46
N CYS A 164 -40.63 -15.24 -36.26
CA CYS A 164 -40.67 -14.37 -35.10
C CYS A 164 -42.06 -14.47 -34.44
N TRP A 165 -42.12 -14.39 -33.10
CA TRP A 165 -43.37 -14.47 -32.34
C TRP A 165 -44.27 -13.22 -32.43
N ARG A 166 -44.10 -12.38 -33.47
CA ARG A 166 -44.83 -11.12 -33.63
C ARG A 166 -45.12 -10.73 -35.10
N PRO A 167 -46.33 -10.26 -35.41
CA PRO A 167 -46.69 -9.76 -36.75
C PRO A 167 -46.00 -8.46 -37.13
N GLY A 168 -45.54 -8.40 -38.38
CA GLY A 168 -44.73 -7.31 -38.93
C GLY A 168 -43.22 -7.43 -38.64
N ALA A 169 -42.79 -8.41 -37.83
CA ALA A 169 -41.38 -8.70 -37.61
C ALA A 169 -40.85 -9.59 -38.76
N LEU A 170 -39.98 -9.01 -39.60
CA LEU A 170 -39.28 -9.77 -40.65
C LEU A 170 -38.06 -10.47 -40.03
N PRO A 171 -37.95 -11.80 -40.11
CA PRO A 171 -36.75 -12.50 -39.68
C PRO A 171 -35.58 -12.21 -40.62
N LEU A 172 -34.39 -12.01 -40.05
CA LEU A 172 -33.15 -11.97 -40.81
C LEU A 172 -32.44 -13.31 -40.70
N GLN A 173 -32.27 -14.02 -41.81
CA GLN A 173 -31.53 -15.29 -41.82
C GLN A 173 -30.07 -15.03 -41.46
N LEU A 174 -29.56 -15.74 -40.44
CA LEU A 174 -28.21 -15.58 -39.93
C LEU A 174 -27.21 -16.52 -40.62
N GLN A 175 -27.62 -17.75 -40.94
CA GLN A 175 -26.73 -18.77 -41.52
C GLN A 175 -27.20 -19.29 -42.87
N SER A 176 -26.26 -19.64 -43.74
CA SER A 176 -26.55 -20.35 -45.00
C SER A 176 -26.69 -21.86 -44.78
N VAL A 177 -27.34 -22.55 -45.73
CA VAL A 177 -27.48 -24.02 -45.70
C VAL A 177 -26.12 -24.71 -45.66
N GLU A 178 -25.15 -24.21 -46.44
CA GLU A 178 -23.79 -24.75 -46.48
C GLU A 178 -23.08 -24.59 -45.13
N SER A 179 -23.19 -23.41 -44.50
CA SER A 179 -22.60 -23.14 -43.18
C SER A 179 -23.24 -24.01 -42.09
N TRP A 180 -24.56 -24.18 -42.12
CA TRP A 180 -25.28 -25.01 -41.15
C TRP A 180 -24.95 -26.50 -41.29
N THR A 181 -24.83 -27.00 -42.53
CA THR A 181 -24.49 -28.41 -42.79
C THR A 181 -23.07 -28.73 -42.34
N LYS A 182 -22.15 -27.76 -42.40
CA LYS A 182 -20.76 -27.94 -42.01
C LYS A 182 -20.54 -27.83 -40.50
N ASP A 183 -21.10 -26.77 -39.89
CA ASP A 183 -20.75 -26.36 -38.52
C ASP A 183 -21.91 -26.49 -37.52
N GLY A 184 -23.15 -26.73 -37.97
CA GLY A 184 -24.34 -26.74 -37.11
C GLY A 184 -24.56 -25.40 -36.39
N CYS A 185 -25.08 -25.46 -35.16
CA CYS A 185 -25.12 -24.30 -34.28
C CYS A 185 -23.70 -23.95 -33.81
N LYS A 186 -23.26 -22.69 -33.97
CA LYS A 186 -21.91 -22.30 -33.53
C LYS A 186 -21.78 -22.39 -32.00
N GLU A 187 -20.55 -22.66 -31.55
CA GLU A 187 -20.20 -22.69 -30.13
C GLU A 187 -20.69 -21.41 -29.41
N GLY A 188 -21.24 -21.58 -28.21
CA GLY A 188 -21.85 -20.47 -27.45
C GLY A 188 -23.37 -20.39 -27.52
N PHE A 189 -23.98 -20.98 -28.54
CA PHE A 189 -25.40 -20.82 -28.85
C PHE A 189 -26.18 -22.14 -28.75
N LEU A 190 -27.48 -22.01 -28.53
CA LEU A 190 -28.46 -23.08 -28.49
C LEU A 190 -29.48 -22.87 -29.60
N CYS A 191 -29.60 -23.86 -30.48
CA CYS A 191 -30.46 -23.85 -31.66
C CYS A 191 -31.48 -25.01 -31.63
N MET A 192 -32.40 -25.02 -30.65
CA MET A 192 -33.27 -26.17 -30.36
C MET A 192 -34.15 -26.62 -31.53
N ASN A 193 -34.74 -25.66 -32.26
CA ASN A 193 -35.73 -25.93 -33.30
C ASN A 193 -35.17 -25.74 -34.72
N ASN A 194 -33.87 -25.46 -34.86
CA ASN A 194 -33.28 -25.17 -36.16
C ASN A 194 -32.91 -26.45 -36.91
N THR A 195 -33.22 -26.47 -38.20
CA THR A 195 -32.92 -27.56 -39.12
C THR A 195 -32.46 -27.02 -40.46
N ILE A 196 -32.08 -27.89 -41.40
CA ILE A 196 -31.76 -27.50 -42.79
C ILE A 196 -32.94 -26.74 -43.44
N ASN A 197 -34.18 -27.05 -43.05
CA ASN A 197 -35.38 -26.39 -43.56
C ASN A 197 -35.74 -25.11 -42.77
N SER A 198 -35.16 -24.91 -41.59
CA SER A 198 -35.49 -23.85 -40.64
C SER A 198 -34.22 -23.28 -39.98
N LEU A 199 -33.44 -22.55 -40.77
CA LEU A 199 -32.13 -22.03 -40.35
C LEU A 199 -32.24 -20.95 -39.25
N PRO A 200 -31.14 -20.70 -38.50
CA PRO A 200 -31.09 -19.64 -37.49
C PRO A 200 -31.45 -18.26 -38.05
N GLN A 201 -32.30 -17.54 -37.33
CA GLN A 201 -32.84 -16.24 -37.75
C GLN A 201 -32.78 -15.21 -36.61
N SER A 202 -32.68 -13.92 -36.92
CA SER A 202 -32.76 -12.82 -35.96
C SER A 202 -34.12 -12.14 -36.05
N CYS A 203 -34.74 -11.88 -34.90
CA CYS A 203 -36.08 -11.30 -34.80
C CYS A 203 -36.06 -9.95 -34.06
N PRO A 204 -36.77 -8.92 -34.52
CA PRO A 204 -36.98 -7.69 -33.75
C PRO A 204 -37.62 -7.96 -32.37
N PRO A 205 -37.14 -7.30 -31.29
CA PRO A 205 -37.74 -7.47 -29.97
C PRO A 205 -39.18 -6.95 -29.86
N ASN A 206 -40.00 -7.63 -29.06
CA ASN A 206 -41.28 -7.11 -28.58
C ASN A 206 -41.05 -6.13 -27.42
N GLU A 207 -42.01 -5.25 -27.10
CA GLU A 207 -41.83 -4.21 -26.07
C GLU A 207 -41.38 -4.76 -24.69
N MET A 208 -41.87 -5.93 -24.28
CA MET A 208 -41.47 -6.57 -23.02
C MET A 208 -40.04 -7.10 -23.05
N CYS A 209 -39.59 -7.59 -24.20
CA CYS A 209 -38.26 -8.13 -24.45
C CYS A 209 -37.28 -7.07 -24.97
N THR A 210 -37.74 -5.88 -25.36
CA THR A 210 -36.91 -4.75 -25.82
C THR A 210 -36.00 -4.32 -24.69
N VAL A 211 -36.53 -4.22 -23.47
CA VAL A 211 -35.72 -3.91 -22.28
C VAL A 211 -34.68 -5.01 -22.07
N GLY A 212 -35.07 -6.29 -22.10
CA GLY A 212 -34.12 -7.40 -21.97
C GLY A 212 -33.01 -7.35 -23.02
N ARG A 213 -33.37 -7.14 -24.29
CA ARG A 213 -32.42 -7.02 -25.40
C ARG A 213 -31.45 -5.85 -25.23
N LEU A 214 -31.96 -4.67 -24.84
CA LEU A 214 -31.14 -3.48 -24.57
C LEU A 214 -30.30 -3.62 -23.28
N SER A 215 -30.81 -4.34 -22.28
CA SER A 215 -30.15 -4.57 -21.00
C SER A 215 -29.28 -5.83 -20.97
N GLN A 216 -28.95 -6.40 -22.14
CA GLN A 216 -28.08 -7.58 -22.30
C GLN A 216 -28.61 -8.86 -21.60
N MET A 217 -29.91 -8.94 -21.35
CA MET A 217 -30.58 -10.10 -20.76
C MET A 217 -31.34 -10.87 -21.84
N THR A 218 -31.27 -12.21 -21.81
CA THR A 218 -32.15 -13.04 -22.62
C THR A 218 -33.60 -12.79 -22.22
N CYS A 219 -34.54 -12.71 -23.17
CA CYS A 219 -35.93 -12.53 -22.78
C CYS A 219 -36.43 -13.76 -22.04
N HIS A 220 -36.82 -13.58 -20.79
CA HIS A 220 -37.31 -14.63 -19.92
C HIS A 220 -38.83 -14.51 -19.77
N TYR A 221 -39.52 -15.63 -19.95
CA TYR A 221 -40.94 -15.75 -19.61
C TYR A 221 -41.11 -16.91 -18.64
N LYS A 222 -41.65 -16.66 -17.45
CA LYS A 222 -41.80 -17.65 -16.36
C LYS A 222 -40.49 -18.40 -16.00
N GLY A 223 -39.33 -17.76 -16.17
CA GLY A 223 -38.02 -18.34 -15.85
C GLY A 223 -37.35 -19.13 -16.98
N GLU A 224 -38.02 -19.32 -18.12
CA GLU A 224 -37.46 -19.98 -19.30
C GLU A 224 -37.04 -18.97 -20.36
N ASN A 225 -35.95 -19.27 -21.09
CA ASN A 225 -35.55 -18.49 -22.25
C ASN A 225 -36.46 -18.84 -23.42
N ILE A 226 -37.22 -17.87 -23.89
CA ILE A 226 -38.15 -18.06 -25.01
C ILE A 226 -37.60 -17.54 -26.34
N GLY A 227 -36.42 -16.92 -26.36
CA GLY A 227 -35.95 -16.16 -27.53
C GLY A 227 -36.98 -15.09 -27.92
N MET A 228 -36.92 -14.56 -29.14
CA MET A 228 -37.95 -13.67 -29.72
C MET A 228 -38.63 -14.30 -30.95
N GLY A 229 -38.16 -15.49 -31.32
CA GLY A 229 -38.77 -16.40 -32.27
C GLY A 229 -38.31 -17.84 -32.03
N PRO A 230 -39.08 -18.84 -32.50
CA PRO A 230 -38.77 -20.26 -32.29
C PRO A 230 -37.48 -20.72 -32.98
N PHE A 231 -37.02 -19.99 -34.01
CA PHE A 231 -35.81 -20.27 -34.77
C PHE A 231 -34.66 -19.29 -34.47
N GLU A 232 -34.84 -18.40 -33.49
CA GLU A 232 -33.79 -17.49 -33.08
C GLU A 232 -32.81 -18.20 -32.13
N PRO A 233 -31.50 -18.24 -32.46
CA PRO A 233 -30.54 -18.90 -31.60
C PRO A 233 -30.39 -18.11 -30.31
N ILE A 234 -30.34 -18.81 -29.18
CA ILE A 234 -30.18 -18.19 -27.87
C ILE A 234 -28.81 -18.52 -27.29
N VAL A 235 -28.20 -17.58 -26.57
CA VAL A 235 -26.95 -17.86 -25.85
C VAL A 235 -27.21 -18.93 -24.80
N CYS A 236 -26.30 -19.91 -24.71
CA CYS A 236 -26.40 -20.94 -23.69
C CYS A 236 -26.33 -20.27 -22.30
N GLN A 237 -27.42 -20.38 -21.51
CA GLN A 237 -27.50 -19.70 -20.22
C GLN A 237 -26.42 -20.18 -19.25
N GLN A 238 -25.90 -19.25 -18.45
CA GLN A 238 -25.05 -19.58 -17.31
C GLN A 238 -25.70 -20.63 -16.38
N GLY A 239 -24.90 -21.54 -15.82
CA GLY A 239 -25.38 -22.70 -15.05
C GLY A 239 -25.81 -23.90 -15.90
N TYR A 240 -25.79 -23.75 -17.22
CA TYR A 240 -26.03 -24.80 -18.20
C TYR A 240 -24.92 -24.81 -19.24
N TYR A 241 -24.74 -25.94 -19.93
CA TYR A 241 -23.84 -26.06 -21.06
C TYR A 241 -24.55 -26.69 -22.25
N CYS A 242 -24.08 -26.37 -23.45
CA CYS A 242 -24.69 -26.76 -24.72
C CYS A 242 -23.67 -27.55 -25.54
N PRO A 243 -23.69 -28.89 -25.50
CA PRO A 243 -22.68 -29.72 -26.14
C PRO A 243 -22.63 -29.53 -27.66
N LEU A 244 -21.42 -29.37 -28.20
CA LEU A 244 -21.18 -29.36 -29.65
C LEU A 244 -21.48 -30.73 -30.30
N GLU A 245 -21.38 -31.82 -29.53
CA GLU A 245 -21.70 -33.18 -29.99
C GLU A 245 -23.19 -33.34 -30.38
N ASP A 246 -24.08 -32.56 -29.76
CA ASP A 246 -25.52 -32.52 -30.06
C ASP A 246 -25.87 -31.40 -31.07
N GLU A 247 -24.90 -30.89 -31.83
CA GLU A 247 -25.04 -29.73 -32.73
C GLU A 247 -25.61 -28.48 -32.03
N GLY A 248 -25.40 -28.34 -30.71
CA GLY A 248 -25.96 -27.24 -29.92
C GLY A 248 -27.49 -27.24 -29.83
N LYS A 249 -28.14 -28.41 -29.94
CA LYS A 249 -29.62 -28.54 -29.85
C LYS A 249 -30.13 -28.85 -28.45
N LYS A 250 -29.27 -29.37 -27.57
CA LYS A 250 -29.62 -29.70 -26.19
C LYS A 250 -28.93 -28.76 -25.21
N LYS A 251 -29.67 -28.42 -24.16
CA LYS A 251 -29.18 -27.65 -23.01
C LYS A 251 -29.14 -28.58 -21.80
N LEU A 252 -27.96 -28.80 -21.24
CA LEU A 252 -27.76 -29.68 -20.10
C LEU A 252 -27.37 -28.86 -18.86
N ARG A 253 -27.88 -29.25 -17.70
CA ARG A 253 -27.55 -28.58 -16.44
C ARG A 253 -26.11 -28.88 -16.05
N CYS A 254 -25.40 -27.89 -15.53
CA CYS A 254 -24.01 -28.06 -15.14
C CYS A 254 -23.88 -29.13 -14.03
N PRO A 255 -23.05 -30.17 -14.21
CA PRO A 255 -22.90 -31.24 -13.23
C PRO A 255 -22.24 -30.73 -11.94
N LYS A 256 -22.51 -31.41 -10.82
CA LYS A 256 -21.88 -31.10 -9.52
C LYS A 256 -20.35 -31.21 -9.64
N GLY A 257 -19.64 -30.23 -9.07
CA GLY A 257 -18.17 -30.16 -9.16
C GLY A 257 -17.64 -29.42 -10.39
N SER A 258 -18.52 -28.86 -11.21
CA SER A 258 -18.19 -27.99 -12.34
C SER A 258 -19.07 -26.75 -12.35
N TYR A 259 -18.62 -25.71 -13.04
CA TYR A 259 -19.41 -24.52 -13.32
C TYR A 259 -19.45 -24.25 -14.82
N CYS A 260 -20.53 -23.61 -15.26
CA CYS A 260 -20.82 -23.38 -16.67
C CYS A 260 -21.12 -21.90 -16.89
N GLN A 261 -20.20 -21.23 -17.58
CA GLN A 261 -20.32 -19.82 -17.95
C GLN A 261 -21.32 -19.62 -19.10
N PRO A 262 -21.79 -18.39 -19.35
CA PRO A 262 -22.60 -18.11 -20.52
C PRO A 262 -21.91 -18.57 -21.80
N GLY A 263 -22.58 -19.38 -22.60
CA GLY A 263 -22.03 -19.94 -23.84
C GLY A 263 -21.18 -21.21 -23.68
N ALA A 264 -21.03 -21.76 -22.47
CA ALA A 264 -20.19 -22.94 -22.26
C ALA A 264 -20.65 -24.15 -23.11
N SER A 265 -19.74 -24.70 -23.91
CA SER A 265 -19.98 -25.95 -24.66
C SER A 265 -19.66 -27.20 -23.84
N LYS A 266 -18.81 -27.06 -22.84
CA LYS A 266 -18.37 -28.10 -21.91
C LYS A 266 -18.34 -27.56 -20.47
N PRO A 267 -18.63 -28.39 -19.47
CA PRO A 267 -18.54 -27.98 -18.07
C PRO A 267 -17.08 -27.74 -17.67
N THR A 268 -16.80 -26.63 -16.97
CA THR A 268 -15.46 -26.31 -16.47
C THR A 268 -15.28 -26.90 -15.07
N PRO A 269 -14.27 -27.75 -14.83
CA PRO A 269 -14.05 -28.34 -13.51
C PRO A 269 -13.64 -27.26 -12.50
N CYS A 270 -14.21 -27.31 -11.29
CA CYS A 270 -13.84 -26.38 -10.22
C CYS A 270 -12.49 -26.73 -9.61
N ALA A 271 -11.75 -25.73 -9.13
CA ALA A 271 -10.49 -25.97 -8.43
C ALA A 271 -10.71 -26.76 -7.13
N SER A 272 -9.66 -27.44 -6.68
CA SER A 272 -9.68 -28.21 -5.43
C SER A 272 -9.92 -27.28 -4.24
N GLY A 273 -11.00 -27.54 -3.47
CA GLY A 273 -11.39 -26.71 -2.33
C GLY A 273 -12.44 -25.63 -2.63
N SER A 274 -12.96 -25.60 -3.86
CA SER A 274 -14.08 -24.72 -4.26
C SER A 274 -15.43 -25.40 -4.12
N LEU A 275 -16.48 -24.61 -3.90
CA LEU A 275 -17.86 -25.10 -3.79
C LEU A 275 -18.65 -24.82 -5.08
N CYS A 276 -19.00 -25.89 -5.79
CA CYS A 276 -19.79 -25.83 -7.03
C CYS A 276 -20.99 -26.80 -6.95
N PRO A 277 -22.14 -26.36 -6.43
CA PRO A 277 -23.37 -27.13 -6.50
C PRO A 277 -23.84 -27.34 -7.95
N GLU A 278 -24.78 -28.26 -8.15
CA GLU A 278 -25.35 -28.53 -9.47
C GLU A 278 -26.04 -27.28 -10.05
N GLY A 279 -25.71 -26.95 -11.30
CA GLY A 279 -26.19 -25.73 -11.97
C GLY A 279 -25.43 -24.46 -11.59
N SER A 280 -24.20 -24.55 -11.07
CA SER A 280 -23.37 -23.38 -10.78
C SER A 280 -22.94 -22.65 -12.05
N SER A 281 -23.08 -21.31 -12.07
CA SER A 281 -22.57 -20.45 -13.14
C SER A 281 -21.12 -20.01 -12.92
N PHE A 282 -20.66 -20.02 -11.68
CA PHE A 282 -19.34 -19.56 -11.27
C PHE A 282 -18.79 -20.41 -10.12
N GLU A 283 -17.49 -20.32 -9.91
CA GLU A 283 -16.78 -21.03 -8.85
C GLU A 283 -16.67 -20.17 -7.59
N ARG A 284 -17.05 -20.70 -6.42
CA ARG A 284 -16.81 -20.05 -5.12
C ARG A 284 -15.57 -20.64 -4.45
N PHE A 285 -14.45 -19.92 -4.53
CA PHE A 285 -13.20 -20.35 -3.92
C PHE A 285 -13.17 -20.04 -2.41
N MET A 286 -13.35 -21.06 -1.57
CA MET A 286 -13.47 -20.92 -0.11
C MET A 286 -12.13 -21.03 0.63
N VAL A 287 -11.09 -21.56 -0.01
CA VAL A 287 -9.76 -21.76 0.60
C VAL A 287 -9.19 -20.45 1.18
N PRO A 288 -9.24 -19.28 0.49
CA PRO A 288 -8.72 -18.04 1.04
C PRO A 288 -9.43 -17.60 2.32
N LEU A 289 -10.74 -17.86 2.43
CA LEU A 289 -11.51 -17.57 3.63
C LEU A 289 -11.06 -18.45 4.79
N VAL A 290 -10.85 -19.74 4.55
CA VAL A 290 -10.32 -20.66 5.57
C VAL A 290 -8.92 -20.25 6.00
N VAL A 291 -8.04 -19.90 5.05
CA VAL A 291 -6.69 -19.41 5.33
C VAL A 291 -6.74 -18.11 6.14
N LEU A 292 -7.59 -17.15 5.76
CA LEU A 292 -7.78 -15.90 6.49
C LEU A 292 -8.22 -16.18 7.93
N ILE A 293 -9.25 -17.01 8.14
CA ILE A 293 -9.74 -17.37 9.49
C ILE A 293 -8.63 -18.05 10.30
N ILE A 294 -7.89 -19.00 9.71
CA ILE A 294 -6.77 -19.66 10.40
C ILE A 294 -5.71 -18.64 10.80
N VAL A 295 -5.31 -17.75 9.89
CA VAL A 295 -4.33 -16.69 10.16
C VAL A 295 -4.80 -15.76 11.27
N ASP A 296 -6.06 -15.32 11.23
CA ASP A 296 -6.63 -14.43 12.23
C ASP A 296 -6.75 -15.11 13.59
N VAL A 297 -7.19 -16.37 13.64
CA VAL A 297 -7.23 -17.18 14.85
C VAL A 297 -5.82 -17.37 15.41
N LEU A 298 -4.82 -17.68 14.58
CA LEU A 298 -3.43 -17.80 15.01
C LEU A 298 -2.86 -16.46 15.51
N LEU A 299 -3.22 -15.33 14.90
CA LEU A 299 -2.82 -14.00 15.35
C LEU A 299 -3.45 -13.67 16.71
N VAL A 300 -4.73 -14.00 16.89
CA VAL A 300 -5.46 -13.81 18.15
C VAL A 300 -4.90 -14.72 19.24
N ILE A 301 -4.73 -16.01 18.98
CA ILE A 301 -4.11 -16.98 19.92
C ILE A 301 -2.68 -16.54 20.24
N GLY A 302 -1.88 -16.17 19.25
CA GLY A 302 -0.53 -15.66 19.45
C GLY A 302 -0.52 -14.39 20.30
N MET A 303 -1.49 -13.50 20.11
CA MET A 303 -1.64 -12.30 20.93
C MET A 303 -2.03 -12.65 22.38
N PHE A 304 -3.00 -13.54 22.59
CA PHE A 304 -3.39 -14.02 23.93
C PHE A 304 -2.25 -14.76 24.61
N PHE A 305 -1.54 -15.63 23.91
CA PHE A 305 -0.35 -16.32 24.41
C PHE A 305 0.74 -15.34 24.80
N LEU A 306 0.99 -14.30 24.00
CA LEU A 306 1.99 -13.27 24.34
C LEU A 306 1.55 -12.41 25.52
N ILE A 307 0.26 -12.07 25.64
CA ILE A 307 -0.29 -11.37 26.81
C ILE A 307 -0.18 -12.24 28.05
N PHE A 308 -0.57 -13.51 27.97
CA PHE A 308 -0.51 -14.47 29.06
C PHE A 308 0.95 -14.73 29.46
N ARG A 309 1.85 -14.90 28.49
CA ARG A 309 3.28 -15.02 28.71
C ARG A 309 3.89 -13.75 29.29
N GLN A 310 3.44 -12.56 28.90
CA GLN A 310 3.88 -11.30 29.51
C GLN A 310 3.40 -11.18 30.95
N ARG A 311 2.14 -11.53 31.24
CA ARG A 311 1.60 -11.60 32.61
C ARG A 311 2.37 -12.62 33.45
N TRP A 312 2.62 -13.80 32.91
CA TRP A 312 3.36 -14.88 33.57
C TRP A 312 4.84 -14.55 33.77
N HIS A 313 5.50 -13.93 32.78
CA HIS A 313 6.87 -13.44 32.97
C HIS A 313 6.92 -12.22 33.88
N SER A 314 5.88 -11.40 33.98
CA SER A 314 5.81 -10.30 34.94
C SER A 314 5.74 -10.84 36.37
N THR A 315 4.87 -11.82 36.63
CA THR A 315 4.75 -12.48 37.95
C THR A 315 5.99 -13.33 38.25
N SER A 316 6.52 -14.05 37.26
CA SER A 316 7.73 -14.87 37.42
C SER A 316 9.02 -14.06 37.49
N LYS A 317 9.16 -12.90 36.82
CA LYS A 317 10.33 -12.01 36.99
C LYS A 317 10.27 -11.23 38.30
N ALA A 318 9.09 -10.90 38.82
CA ALA A 318 8.96 -10.33 40.16
C ALA A 318 9.45 -11.31 41.26
N HIS A 319 9.31 -12.62 41.04
CA HIS A 319 9.75 -13.66 41.99
C HIS A 319 11.16 -14.25 41.70
N ALA A 320 11.48 -14.51 40.43
CA ALA A 320 12.75 -15.11 39.99
C ALA A 320 13.82 -14.06 39.67
N GLY A 321 13.45 -12.81 39.36
CA GLY A 321 14.38 -11.70 39.17
C GLY A 321 15.13 -11.37 40.47
N THR A 322 14.48 -11.50 41.62
CA THR A 322 15.10 -11.30 42.94
C THR A 322 16.01 -12.48 43.30
N LEU A 323 15.59 -13.73 43.04
CA LEU A 323 16.37 -14.94 43.39
C LEU A 323 17.53 -15.27 42.42
N LYS A 324 17.33 -15.10 41.10
CA LYS A 324 18.32 -15.47 40.06
C LYS A 324 19.35 -14.36 39.85
N ARG A 325 18.99 -13.08 40.05
CA ARG A 325 19.93 -11.94 40.08
C ARG A 325 20.93 -12.09 41.23
N HIS A 326 20.50 -12.59 42.39
CA HIS A 326 21.40 -12.93 43.51
C HIS A 326 22.40 -14.05 43.18
N LYS A 327 21.95 -15.14 42.51
CA LYS A 327 22.83 -16.29 42.17
C LYS A 327 23.77 -16.05 40.99
N THR A 328 23.30 -15.39 39.93
CA THR A 328 24.11 -15.18 38.71
C THR A 328 25.13 -14.05 38.90
N MET A 329 24.76 -12.98 39.62
CA MET A 329 25.74 -11.96 40.05
C MET A 329 26.76 -12.55 41.03
N ARG A 330 26.36 -13.44 41.96
CA ARG A 330 27.33 -14.17 42.82
C ARG A 330 28.32 -15.00 42.00
N ALA A 331 27.86 -15.74 41.00
CA ALA A 331 28.71 -16.63 40.20
C ALA A 331 29.68 -15.87 39.28
N VAL A 332 29.23 -14.81 38.61
CA VAL A 332 30.06 -13.98 37.71
C VAL A 332 31.00 -13.05 38.49
N ARG A 333 30.56 -12.54 39.65
CA ARG A 333 31.39 -11.69 40.53
C ARG A 333 32.48 -12.51 41.22
N ALA A 334 32.18 -13.74 41.65
CA ALA A 334 33.18 -14.66 42.23
C ALA A 334 34.27 -15.11 41.23
N THR A 335 33.96 -15.22 39.93
CA THR A 335 34.96 -15.57 38.90
C THR A 335 35.84 -14.40 38.47
N ILE A 336 35.40 -13.15 38.73
CA ILE A 336 36.12 -11.94 38.29
C ILE A 336 36.86 -11.25 39.46
N THR A 337 36.43 -11.42 40.71
CA THR A 337 36.99 -10.65 41.85
C THR A 337 37.60 -11.47 42.99
N GLY A 338 37.62 -12.81 42.95
CA GLY A 338 38.42 -13.65 43.86
C GLY A 338 38.09 -13.66 45.36
N TYR A 339 37.12 -12.87 45.84
CA TYR A 339 36.75 -12.80 47.27
C TYR A 339 35.38 -13.42 47.58
N LYS A 340 35.29 -14.08 48.75
CA LYS A 340 34.09 -14.78 49.26
C LYS A 340 33.66 -14.10 50.57
N GLU A 341 32.50 -13.46 50.60
CA GLU A 341 31.96 -12.75 51.78
C GLU A 341 30.87 -13.55 52.53
N LEU A 342 30.81 -13.35 53.86
CA LEU A 342 29.97 -14.01 54.88
C LEU A 342 28.51 -13.48 54.89
N PRO A 343 27.53 -14.21 55.49
CA PRO A 343 26.10 -13.85 55.42
C PRO A 343 25.62 -12.99 56.61
N GLU A 344 24.83 -11.95 56.32
CA GLU A 344 24.11 -11.13 57.31
C GLU A 344 22.61 -11.48 57.39
N GLY A 345 22.05 -11.31 58.60
CA GLY A 345 20.75 -11.76 59.07
C GLY A 345 19.55 -10.85 58.78
N GLN A 346 18.38 -11.34 59.20
CA GLN A 346 17.03 -10.82 58.99
C GLN A 346 16.76 -9.49 59.71
N ASP A 347 16.11 -8.55 59.02
CA ASP A 347 15.42 -7.41 59.64
C ASP A 347 13.91 -7.41 59.33
N ASN A 348 13.15 -7.08 60.38
CA ASN A 348 11.70 -7.18 60.55
C ASN A 348 10.91 -5.98 60.00
N GLU A 349 9.59 -6.16 60.06
CA GLU A 349 8.46 -5.45 59.46
C GLU A 349 8.26 -3.95 59.79
N MET A 350 7.50 -3.28 58.90
CA MET A 350 7.06 -1.88 58.97
C MET A 350 5.85 -1.68 59.90
N ALA A 351 5.77 -0.50 60.54
CA ALA A 351 4.54 0.06 61.12
C ALA A 351 4.26 1.49 60.57
N PRO A 352 2.98 1.93 60.44
CA PRO A 352 2.60 3.09 59.61
C PRO A 352 2.58 4.45 60.33
N MET A 353 2.70 5.51 59.52
CA MET A 353 2.68 6.94 59.88
C MET A 353 1.32 7.44 60.38
N ASN A 354 1.35 8.36 61.37
CA ASN A 354 0.25 9.29 61.66
C ASN A 354 0.68 10.74 61.36
N LEU A 355 -0.21 11.47 60.68
CA LEU A 355 -0.14 12.91 60.40
C LEU A 355 -0.72 13.73 61.57
N SER A 356 -0.02 14.78 61.99
CA SER A 356 -0.66 15.96 62.60
C SER A 356 0.14 17.23 62.31
N TYR A 357 -0.59 18.28 61.93
CA TYR A 357 -0.13 19.60 61.54
C TYR A 357 -0.62 20.60 62.60
N SER A 358 0.21 21.54 63.05
CA SER A 358 -0.25 22.73 63.80
C SER A 358 0.73 23.91 63.64
N PRO A 359 0.25 25.16 63.44
CA PRO A 359 1.09 26.34 63.18
C PRO A 359 1.21 27.34 64.36
N TYR A 360 2.25 28.19 64.30
CA TYR A 360 2.54 29.45 65.04
C TYR A 360 3.25 29.40 66.42
N ALA A 361 4.49 29.92 66.47
CA ALA A 361 5.05 30.85 67.49
C ALA A 361 6.48 31.37 67.06
N PRO A 362 7.02 32.49 67.60
CA PRO A 362 7.78 33.52 66.85
C PRO A 362 9.30 33.66 67.14
N TYR A 363 9.99 34.48 66.30
CA TYR A 363 11.30 35.21 66.40
C TYR A 363 12.08 35.14 67.75
N SER A 364 13.43 35.05 67.87
CA SER A 364 14.58 35.69 67.18
C SER A 364 15.93 35.08 67.72
N PRO A 365 17.16 35.59 67.45
CA PRO A 365 18.21 34.89 66.69
C PRO A 365 19.50 34.57 67.50
N TYR A 366 20.46 33.95 66.81
CA TYR A 366 21.86 33.63 67.18
C TYR A 366 22.14 32.19 67.65
N ASP A 367 23.17 31.66 66.99
CA ASP A 367 24.00 30.48 67.27
C ASP A 367 23.53 29.07 66.89
N MET A 368 24.46 28.39 66.20
CA MET A 368 24.73 26.94 66.10
C MET A 368 24.29 26.19 64.82
N PRO A 369 25.04 25.11 64.46
CA PRO A 369 25.59 24.88 63.12
C PRO A 369 24.69 24.01 62.23
N HIS A 370 24.90 24.13 60.92
CA HIS A 370 24.22 23.33 59.90
C HIS A 370 24.36 21.82 60.15
N ARG A 371 23.23 21.25 60.58
CA ARG A 371 22.97 19.84 60.75
C ARG A 371 22.93 19.14 59.39
N GLU A 372 23.83 18.17 59.21
CA GLU A 372 23.92 17.29 58.04
C GLU A 372 22.55 16.67 57.70
N GLY A 373 22.14 16.86 56.44
CA GLY A 373 21.02 16.16 55.84
C GLY A 373 21.34 14.69 55.65
N ARG A 374 20.29 13.85 55.72
CA ARG A 374 20.32 12.40 55.47
C ARG A 374 21.24 12.05 54.28
N PRO A 375 22.14 11.06 54.40
CA PRO A 375 22.94 10.60 53.27
C PRO A 375 21.99 10.05 52.20
N GLY A 376 22.07 10.60 50.99
CA GLY A 376 21.33 10.10 49.83
C GLY A 376 21.64 8.61 49.61
N HIS A 377 20.64 7.81 49.25
CA HIS A 377 20.87 6.43 48.84
C HIS A 377 21.34 6.41 47.38
N GLY A 378 22.49 5.79 47.09
CA GLY A 378 22.94 5.53 45.72
C GLY A 378 24.31 6.12 45.37
N PHE A 379 24.57 6.26 44.06
CA PHE A 379 25.83 6.74 43.49
C PHE A 379 26.18 8.18 43.93
N GLU A 380 25.16 8.96 44.30
CA GLU A 380 25.27 10.32 44.84
C GLU A 380 26.05 10.36 46.17
N ALA A 381 25.94 9.33 47.02
CA ALA A 381 26.69 9.24 48.28
C ALA A 381 28.19 8.98 48.08
N ALA A 382 28.57 8.27 47.00
CA ALA A 382 29.98 8.02 46.68
C ALA A 382 30.71 9.31 46.24
N LEU A 383 29.97 10.37 45.88
CA LEU A 383 30.49 11.65 45.42
C LEU A 383 30.60 12.71 46.53
N ALA A 384 29.89 12.52 47.65
CA ALA A 384 29.79 13.48 48.75
C ALA A 384 31.02 13.49 49.67
N ARG A 385 31.99 12.59 49.50
CA ARG A 385 33.22 12.57 50.32
C ARG A 385 34.39 13.26 49.61
N GLY A 386 34.65 14.49 50.03
CA GLY A 386 35.97 15.11 50.12
C GLY A 386 36.64 15.58 48.83
N SER A 387 36.46 16.86 48.52
CA SER A 387 37.35 17.70 47.71
C SER A 387 38.54 18.16 48.55
N THR A 388 39.74 17.65 48.29
CA THR A 388 41.04 18.33 48.45
C THR A 388 42.14 17.39 47.92
N ASP A 389 43.17 18.02 47.37
CA ASP A 389 44.46 17.48 46.94
C ASP A 389 44.64 16.81 45.56
N SER A 390 45.63 17.37 44.89
CA SER A 390 46.04 17.24 43.50
C SER A 390 47.31 16.41 43.41
N ASP A 391 47.24 15.10 43.69
CA ASP A 391 48.39 14.23 43.43
C ASP A 391 48.04 12.91 42.74
N SER A 392 48.94 12.49 41.85
CA SER A 392 48.70 11.45 40.83
C SER A 392 48.83 10.01 41.34
N SER A 393 49.44 9.82 42.51
CA SER A 393 49.61 8.54 43.21
C SER A 393 48.35 8.04 43.91
N ASP A 394 47.36 8.91 44.15
CA ASP A 394 46.20 8.64 45.01
C ASP A 394 44.95 8.13 44.25
N ARG A 395 45.00 8.11 42.91
CA ARG A 395 43.91 7.58 42.06
C ARG A 395 43.68 6.07 42.26
N GLN A 396 44.73 5.30 42.54
CA GLN A 396 44.61 3.86 42.78
C GLN A 396 44.01 3.55 44.16
N HIS A 397 44.19 4.42 45.15
CA HIS A 397 43.60 4.26 46.48
C HIS A 397 42.11 4.67 46.53
N LYS A 398 41.70 5.72 45.81
CA LYS A 398 40.27 6.15 45.74
C LYS A 398 39.37 5.20 44.93
N GLU A 399 39.92 4.40 44.01
CA GLU A 399 39.17 3.34 43.29
C GLU A 399 38.82 2.12 44.16
N ALA A 400 39.50 1.95 45.30
CA ALA A 400 39.27 0.84 46.23
C ALA A 400 38.00 1.00 47.08
N GLU A 401 37.49 2.23 47.24
CA GLU A 401 36.32 2.57 48.09
C GLU A 401 35.04 2.92 47.30
N ALA A 402 35.08 2.86 45.97
CA ALA A 402 33.93 3.16 45.13
C ALA A 402 32.81 2.11 45.26
N SER A 403 31.54 2.54 45.11
CA SER A 403 30.41 1.61 45.10
C SER A 403 30.63 0.52 44.03
N PRO A 404 30.26 -0.75 44.29
CA PRO A 404 30.56 -1.83 43.36
C PRO A 404 29.90 -1.67 41.98
N GLN A 405 28.79 -0.92 41.91
CA GLN A 405 28.12 -0.58 40.66
C GLN A 405 28.93 0.43 39.84
N LEU A 406 29.51 1.44 40.49
CA LEU A 406 30.39 2.43 39.86
C LEU A 406 31.65 1.78 39.29
N LYS A 407 32.29 0.90 40.06
CA LYS A 407 33.46 0.15 39.60
C LYS A 407 33.14 -0.71 38.38
N ALA A 408 32.02 -1.44 38.41
CA ALA A 408 31.58 -2.24 37.26
C ALA A 408 31.31 -1.40 36.01
N PHE A 409 30.72 -0.21 36.15
CA PHE A 409 30.51 0.73 35.05
C PHE A 409 31.85 1.21 34.45
N VAL A 410 32.78 1.65 35.29
CA VAL A 410 34.11 2.14 34.87
C VAL A 410 34.89 1.04 34.15
N ASP A 411 34.97 -0.16 34.74
CA ASP A 411 35.68 -1.30 34.16
C ASP A 411 35.11 -1.69 32.80
N SER A 412 33.78 -1.64 32.68
CA SER A 412 33.07 -1.92 31.44
C SER A 412 33.37 -0.86 30.37
N MET A 413 33.37 0.42 30.74
CA MET A 413 33.74 1.54 29.86
C MET A 413 35.21 1.45 29.39
N ARG A 414 36.15 1.14 30.30
CA ARG A 414 37.58 0.93 29.98
C ARG A 414 37.78 -0.21 29.00
N ARG A 415 37.13 -1.36 29.25
CA ARG A 415 37.18 -2.52 28.34
C ARG A 415 36.63 -2.19 26.96
N ALA A 416 35.57 -1.38 26.87
CA ALA A 416 34.97 -1.00 25.59
C ALA A 416 35.82 0.02 24.81
N ALA A 417 36.61 0.82 25.53
CA ALA A 417 37.53 1.81 24.97
C ALA A 417 38.85 1.19 24.45
N GLU A 418 39.27 0.02 24.95
CA GLU A 418 40.60 -0.58 24.68
C GLU A 418 41.75 0.45 24.83
N ALA A 419 41.60 1.42 25.73
CA ALA A 419 42.53 2.55 25.89
C ALA A 419 43.05 2.63 27.33
N THR A 420 44.36 2.83 27.46
CA THR A 420 45.04 3.01 28.75
C THR A 420 44.72 4.38 29.38
N ASN A 421 44.51 5.41 28.54
CA ASN A 421 44.06 6.73 28.97
C ASN A 421 42.58 6.93 28.61
N PHE A 422 41.78 7.29 29.61
CA PHE A 422 40.33 7.47 29.51
C PHE A 422 40.03 8.97 29.39
N GLY A 423 39.41 9.38 28.28
CA GLY A 423 39.04 10.78 28.00
C GLY A 423 39.64 11.35 26.69
N LEU A 424 39.00 12.38 26.14
CA LEU A 424 39.55 13.17 25.02
C LEU A 424 39.79 14.61 25.48
N SER A 425 41.00 15.13 25.31
CA SER A 425 41.24 16.57 25.39
C SER A 425 41.07 17.19 24.02
N PHE A 426 40.52 18.41 23.99
CA PHE A 426 40.33 19.18 22.76
C PHE A 426 41.13 20.47 22.88
N ARG A 427 42.04 20.72 21.94
CA ARG A 427 42.75 21.99 21.82
C ARG A 427 42.36 22.65 20.51
N TYR A 428 41.99 23.90 20.55
CA TYR A 428 41.58 24.66 19.38
C TYR A 428 42.35 25.97 19.31
N SER A 429 42.80 26.33 18.10
CA SER A 429 43.61 27.52 17.87
C SER A 429 43.10 28.27 16.64
N ASP A 430 42.83 29.55 16.83
CA ASP A 430 42.32 30.51 15.83
C ASP A 430 41.11 29.97 15.06
N LEU A 431 40.22 29.29 15.79
CA LEU A 431 39.08 28.60 15.21
C LEU A 431 38.11 29.62 14.64
N SER A 432 37.83 29.49 13.35
CA SER A 432 36.88 30.35 12.64
C SER A 432 35.90 29.52 11.81
N PHE A 433 34.66 30.01 11.75
CA PHE A 433 33.60 29.41 10.96
C PHE A 433 32.77 30.47 10.26
N HIS A 434 32.84 30.47 8.93
CA HIS A 434 32.06 31.33 8.07
C HIS A 434 31.15 30.50 7.15
N PRO A 435 29.82 30.52 7.36
CA PRO A 435 28.88 29.87 6.46
C PRO A 435 28.96 30.47 5.06
N LYS A 436 28.92 29.63 4.01
CA LYS A 436 29.05 30.07 2.59
C LYS A 436 28.07 31.15 2.12
N LYS A 437 26.97 31.39 2.85
CA LYS A 437 25.92 32.37 2.50
C LYS A 437 25.77 33.50 3.52
N ALA A 438 26.57 33.52 4.59
CA ALA A 438 26.42 34.52 5.64
C ALA A 438 27.32 35.72 5.37
N VAL A 439 26.85 36.93 5.64
CA VAL A 439 27.64 38.17 5.48
C VAL A 439 28.71 38.28 6.57
N LYS A 440 28.44 37.75 7.78
CA LYS A 440 29.35 37.81 8.93
C LYS A 440 29.83 36.40 9.35
N PRO A 441 31.07 36.24 9.82
CA PRO A 441 31.52 34.98 10.39
C PRO A 441 30.81 34.70 11.72
N VAL A 442 30.43 33.43 11.93
CA VAL A 442 29.72 32.99 13.14
C VAL A 442 30.70 32.68 14.29
N LEU A 443 31.92 32.23 13.96
CA LEU A 443 33.01 32.06 14.92
C LEU A 443 34.27 32.74 14.39
N GLN A 444 34.99 33.43 15.27
CA GLN A 444 36.17 34.23 14.93
C GLN A 444 37.25 34.09 16.01
N ASN A 445 38.45 33.66 15.63
CA ASN A 445 39.64 33.58 16.50
C ASN A 445 39.39 32.93 17.87
N VAL A 446 38.58 31.86 17.89
CA VAL A 446 38.32 31.12 19.12
C VAL A 446 39.49 30.17 19.37
N THR A 447 40.25 30.43 20.44
CA THR A 447 41.41 29.62 20.85
C THR A 447 41.13 29.09 22.25
N GLY A 448 41.64 27.91 22.61
CA GLY A 448 41.34 27.27 23.89
C GLY A 448 41.69 25.80 24.02
N SER A 449 41.40 25.26 25.21
CA SER A 449 41.64 23.87 25.54
C SER A 449 40.64 23.34 26.57
N ILE A 450 40.11 22.15 26.29
CA ILE A 450 39.28 21.34 27.18
C ILE A 450 40.13 20.14 27.58
N GLU A 451 40.38 19.98 28.89
CA GLU A 451 41.15 18.87 29.42
C GLU A 451 40.27 17.62 29.64
N GLN A 452 40.93 16.47 29.80
CA GLN A 452 40.25 15.19 30.02
C GLN A 452 39.59 15.13 31.41
N GLY A 453 38.41 14.51 31.50
CA GLY A 453 37.73 14.28 32.78
C GLY A 453 37.12 15.52 33.43
N GLN A 454 36.93 16.61 32.67
CA GLN A 454 36.29 17.83 33.15
C GLN A 454 34.83 17.92 32.71
N LEU A 455 34.01 18.53 33.56
CA LEU A 455 32.68 19.02 33.23
C LEU A 455 32.78 20.50 32.84
N VAL A 456 32.64 20.78 31.54
CA VAL A 456 32.81 22.12 30.96
C VAL A 456 31.48 22.71 30.53
N ALA A 457 31.17 23.93 30.96
CA ALA A 457 30.00 24.68 30.53
C ALA A 457 30.34 25.63 29.37
N VAL A 458 29.52 25.61 28.32
CA VAL A 458 29.55 26.58 27.21
C VAL A 458 28.34 27.49 27.36
N MET A 459 28.59 28.75 27.70
CA MET A 459 27.56 29.76 27.95
C MET A 459 27.74 30.98 27.04
N GLY A 460 26.70 31.80 26.92
CA GLY A 460 26.66 32.94 26.01
C GLY A 460 25.24 33.29 25.59
N GLY A 461 25.04 34.51 25.10
CA GLY A 461 23.73 34.95 24.62
C GLY A 461 23.19 34.15 23.43
N SER A 462 21.92 34.38 23.08
CA SER A 462 21.34 33.84 21.85
C SER A 462 22.12 34.34 20.63
N GLY A 463 22.41 33.47 19.67
CA GLY A 463 23.21 33.81 18.50
C GLY A 463 24.72 33.95 18.72
N ALA A 464 25.24 33.75 19.94
CA ALA A 464 26.68 33.89 20.24
C ALA A 464 27.60 32.84 19.60
N GLY A 465 27.03 31.81 18.93
CA GLY A 465 27.80 30.76 18.26
C GLY A 465 28.01 29.47 19.07
N LYS A 466 27.38 29.30 20.24
CA LYS A 466 27.53 28.11 21.14
C LYS A 466 27.37 26.76 20.43
N SER A 467 26.20 26.52 19.82
CA SER A 467 25.93 25.27 19.12
C SER A 467 26.82 25.10 17.89
N THR A 468 27.18 26.20 17.22
CA THR A 468 28.14 26.18 16.09
C THR A 468 29.53 25.75 16.55
N PHE A 469 30.02 26.27 17.67
CA PHE A 469 31.29 25.91 18.28
C PHE A 469 31.34 24.42 18.62
N VAL A 470 30.33 23.91 19.31
CA VAL A 470 30.23 22.49 19.64
C VAL A 470 30.12 21.62 18.38
N ASN A 471 29.37 22.05 17.36
CA ASN A 471 29.29 21.33 16.08
C ASN A 471 30.63 21.26 15.32
N VAL A 472 31.46 22.29 15.42
CA VAL A 472 32.81 22.30 14.85
C VAL A 472 33.73 21.37 15.64
N LEU A 473 33.68 21.42 16.98
CA LEU A 473 34.43 20.51 17.85
C LEU A 473 34.04 19.04 17.63
N MET A 474 32.78 18.72 17.37
CA MET A 474 32.36 17.36 17.03
C MET A 474 32.72 16.93 15.60
N GLY A 475 33.17 17.87 14.74
CA GLY A 475 33.41 17.61 13.32
C GLY A 475 32.16 17.44 12.47
N LYS A 476 30.99 17.88 12.96
CA LYS A 476 29.74 17.92 12.17
C LYS A 476 29.82 19.02 11.10
N THR A 477 30.37 20.17 11.46
CA THR A 477 30.71 21.26 10.55
C THR A 477 32.23 21.33 10.37
N SER A 478 32.67 21.61 9.16
CA SER A 478 34.10 21.89 8.90
C SER A 478 34.35 23.35 9.19
N ASN A 479 35.39 23.63 9.98
CA ASN A 479 35.89 24.98 10.21
C ASN A 479 36.40 25.60 8.90
N THR A 480 36.30 26.91 8.77
CA THR A 480 36.85 27.67 7.63
C THR A 480 38.30 28.07 7.85
N GLY A 481 38.73 28.18 9.11
CA GLY A 481 40.11 28.44 9.51
C GLY A 481 40.40 27.93 10.93
N GLY A 482 41.67 28.01 11.32
CA GLY A 482 42.15 27.47 12.59
C GLY A 482 42.34 25.95 12.59
N ILE A 483 42.78 25.42 13.72
CA ILE A 483 43.09 24.00 13.92
C ILE A 483 42.37 23.49 15.17
N VAL A 484 41.84 22.28 15.10
CA VAL A 484 41.38 21.51 16.26
C VAL A 484 42.24 20.26 16.39
N ALA A 485 42.81 20.06 17.57
CA ALA A 485 43.62 18.91 17.94
C ALA A 485 42.92 18.12 19.05
N VAL A 486 42.96 16.79 18.93
CA VAL A 486 42.44 15.86 19.95
C VAL A 486 43.62 15.14 20.58
N ASN A 487 43.74 15.16 21.90
CA ASN A 487 44.90 14.61 22.61
C ASN A 487 46.22 15.10 22.00
N ASN A 488 46.32 16.42 21.78
CA ASN A 488 47.46 17.09 21.13
C ASN A 488 47.79 16.67 19.69
N THR A 489 46.92 15.86 19.05
CA THR A 489 47.09 15.44 17.66
C THR A 489 46.15 16.24 16.75
N PRO A 490 46.66 17.12 15.87
CA PRO A 490 45.83 17.83 14.91
C PRO A 490 45.26 16.86 13.87
N GLY A 491 43.99 17.03 13.50
CA GLY A 491 43.39 16.16 12.49
C GLY A 491 41.91 16.38 12.23
N LYS A 492 41.36 15.62 11.27
CA LYS A 492 39.93 15.69 10.92
C LYS A 492 39.08 15.10 12.05
N MET A 493 38.31 15.95 12.72
CA MET A 493 37.40 15.58 13.82
C MET A 493 36.42 14.45 13.49
N LYS A 494 36.05 14.31 12.21
CA LYS A 494 35.21 13.20 11.71
C LYS A 494 35.75 11.80 12.06
N ARG A 495 37.07 11.66 12.29
CA ARG A 495 37.70 10.40 12.70
C ARG A 495 37.23 9.91 14.07
N TYR A 496 36.97 10.83 14.99
CA TYR A 496 36.65 10.53 16.39
C TYR A 496 35.16 10.35 16.64
N LYS A 497 34.31 10.45 15.60
CA LYS A 497 32.85 10.34 15.66
C LYS A 497 32.33 9.10 16.41
N LYS A 498 33.06 7.97 16.36
CA LYS A 498 32.69 6.72 17.08
C LYS A 498 33.07 6.72 18.58
N LEU A 499 33.88 7.68 19.00
CA LEU A 499 34.37 7.86 20.38
C LEU A 499 33.71 9.07 21.07
N THR A 500 32.95 9.87 20.34
CA THR A 500 32.20 11.01 20.87
C THR A 500 30.70 10.69 20.92
N GLY A 501 30.01 11.09 21.99
CA GLY A 501 28.55 11.07 22.10
C GLY A 501 27.97 12.48 21.92
N TYR A 502 26.76 12.57 21.36
CA TYR A 502 26.04 13.83 21.25
C TYR A 502 24.58 13.65 21.68
N VAL A 503 24.18 14.42 22.70
CA VAL A 503 22.80 14.48 23.20
C VAL A 503 22.19 15.80 22.72
N PRO A 504 21.23 15.78 21.77
CA PRO A 504 20.53 16.99 21.36
C PRO A 504 19.62 17.54 22.46
N GLN A 505 19.14 18.77 22.24
CA GLN A 505 18.13 19.42 23.08
C GLN A 505 16.86 18.57 23.18
N ASP A 506 16.30 18.16 22.03
CA ASP A 506 15.14 17.27 21.95
C ASP A 506 15.47 15.82 22.33
N ASP A 507 14.61 15.20 23.14
CA ASP A 507 14.76 13.80 23.55
C ASP A 507 14.22 12.83 22.50
N ILE A 508 15.03 12.58 21.47
CA ILE A 508 14.71 11.70 20.35
C ILE A 508 14.92 10.23 20.76
N VAL A 509 13.85 9.57 21.19
CA VAL A 509 13.83 8.16 21.66
C VAL A 509 12.63 7.42 21.07
N LEU A 510 12.71 6.09 20.93
CA LEU A 510 11.58 5.31 20.40
C LEU A 510 10.53 5.05 21.48
N PRO A 511 9.28 5.51 21.28
CA PRO A 511 8.24 5.44 22.30
C PRO A 511 7.67 4.03 22.49
N GLU A 512 7.70 3.17 21.46
CA GLU A 512 7.18 1.80 21.55
C GLU A 512 8.09 0.86 22.33
N LEU A 513 9.37 1.21 22.47
CA LEU A 513 10.40 0.40 23.12
C LEU A 513 10.51 0.71 24.62
N SER A 514 11.03 -0.26 25.39
CA SER A 514 11.38 -0.03 26.79
C SER A 514 12.66 0.79 26.93
N VAL A 515 12.92 1.29 28.14
CA VAL A 515 14.19 1.95 28.50
C VAL A 515 15.38 1.05 28.14
N TYR A 516 15.35 -0.20 28.59
CA TYR A 516 16.39 -1.18 28.29
C TYR A 516 16.56 -1.44 26.78
N GLU A 517 15.45 -1.57 26.04
CA GLU A 517 15.48 -1.86 24.60
C GLU A 517 16.08 -0.72 23.77
N ASN A 518 15.81 0.54 24.14
CA ASN A 518 16.43 1.69 23.49
C ASN A 518 17.95 1.70 23.71
N ILE A 519 18.40 1.51 24.95
CA ILE A 519 19.81 1.57 25.33
C ILE A 519 20.59 0.38 24.75
N VAL A 520 20.06 -0.84 24.86
CA VAL A 520 20.71 -2.06 24.34
C VAL A 520 20.85 -2.05 22.82
N HIS A 521 19.91 -1.41 22.10
CA HIS A 521 19.99 -1.29 20.66
C HIS A 521 21.17 -0.42 20.25
N SER A 522 21.34 0.75 20.89
CA SER A 522 22.50 1.63 20.68
C SER A 522 23.81 0.90 20.98
N ALA A 523 23.86 0.17 22.10
CA ALA A 523 25.02 -0.63 22.51
C ALA A 523 25.41 -1.67 21.45
N ARG A 524 24.45 -2.50 21.01
CA ARG A 524 24.69 -3.58 20.02
C ARG A 524 25.19 -3.07 18.67
N ILE A 525 24.86 -1.83 18.31
CA ILE A 525 25.29 -1.22 17.06
C ILE A 525 26.66 -0.56 17.18
N ARG A 526 26.97 0.09 18.32
CA ARG A 526 28.14 0.97 18.45
C ARG A 526 29.33 0.34 19.18
N LEU A 527 29.11 -0.62 20.08
CA LEU A 527 30.17 -1.29 20.83
C LEU A 527 31.10 -2.13 19.93
N PRO A 528 32.29 -2.54 20.43
CA PRO A 528 33.21 -3.39 19.67
C PRO A 528 32.57 -4.71 19.20
N ARG A 529 32.92 -5.13 17.97
CA ARG A 529 32.37 -6.36 17.37
C ARG A 529 32.73 -7.65 18.12
N THR A 530 33.81 -7.62 18.88
CA THR A 530 34.35 -8.74 19.66
C THR A 530 33.51 -9.09 20.87
N TRP A 531 32.67 -8.17 21.34
CA TRP A 531 31.88 -8.36 22.56
C TRP A 531 30.76 -9.37 22.36
N LYS A 532 30.64 -10.29 23.32
CA LYS A 532 29.56 -11.27 23.39
C LYS A 532 28.27 -10.61 23.88
N LYS A 533 27.14 -11.25 23.57
CA LYS A 533 25.81 -10.75 23.99
C LYS A 533 25.73 -10.51 25.50
N ALA A 534 26.22 -11.44 26.32
CA ALA A 534 26.20 -11.31 27.78
C ALA A 534 27.02 -10.11 28.29
N GLU A 535 28.15 -9.79 27.65
CA GLU A 535 29.00 -8.64 28.02
C GLU A 535 28.31 -7.33 27.68
N ILE A 536 27.66 -7.26 26.50
CA ILE A 536 26.86 -6.10 26.10
C ILE A 536 25.71 -5.89 27.09
N GLU A 537 25.03 -6.95 27.49
CA GLU A 537 23.91 -6.87 28.43
C GLU A 537 24.39 -6.41 29.82
N ALA A 538 25.49 -6.95 30.33
CA ALA A 538 26.09 -6.50 31.59
C ALA A 538 26.51 -5.03 31.56
N HIS A 539 27.10 -4.56 30.45
CA HIS A 539 27.42 -3.15 30.26
C HIS A 539 26.17 -2.26 30.27
N VAL A 540 25.12 -2.66 29.55
CA VAL A 540 23.87 -1.90 29.50
C VAL A 540 23.21 -1.82 30.88
N GLU A 541 23.22 -2.90 31.66
CA GLU A 541 22.74 -2.85 33.06
C GLU A 541 23.56 -1.86 33.89
N SER A 542 24.89 -1.86 33.77
CA SER A 542 25.74 -0.89 34.50
C SER A 542 25.44 0.56 34.12
N VAL A 543 25.11 0.84 32.84
CA VAL A 543 24.70 2.16 32.36
C VAL A 543 23.33 2.55 32.94
N ILE A 544 22.38 1.62 32.98
CA ILE A 544 21.03 1.85 33.53
C ILE A 544 21.10 2.13 35.04
N ASP A 545 21.90 1.36 35.77
CA ASP A 545 22.13 1.56 37.20
C ASP A 545 22.83 2.91 37.46
N CYS A 546 23.86 3.26 36.67
CA CYS A 546 24.56 4.54 36.77
C CYS A 546 23.64 5.76 36.54
N LEU A 547 22.61 5.60 35.71
CA LEU A 547 21.63 6.65 35.41
C LEU A 547 20.39 6.60 36.31
N GLU A 548 20.37 5.71 37.30
CA GLU A 548 19.24 5.51 38.23
C GLU A 548 17.93 5.22 37.48
N LEU A 549 18.01 4.40 36.43
CA LEU A 549 16.88 3.98 35.61
C LEU A 549 16.41 2.55 35.90
N SER A 550 16.98 1.89 36.90
CA SER A 550 16.75 0.46 37.18
C SER A 550 15.29 0.15 37.51
N HIS A 551 14.57 1.06 38.17
CA HIS A 551 13.15 0.92 38.51
C HIS A 551 12.21 1.05 37.30
N VAL A 552 12.63 1.74 36.24
CA VAL A 552 11.87 1.92 34.99
C VAL A 552 12.46 1.15 33.80
N ARG A 553 13.43 0.27 34.05
CA ARG A 553 14.19 -0.50 33.04
C ARG A 553 13.31 -1.17 31.99
N ASP A 554 12.26 -1.86 32.43
CA ASP A 554 11.34 -2.62 31.55
C ASP A 554 10.09 -1.81 31.15
N SER A 555 9.94 -0.58 31.66
CA SER A 555 8.84 0.32 31.31
C SER A 555 9.04 0.87 29.89
N ARG A 556 7.94 0.99 29.14
CA ARG A 556 7.93 1.69 27.85
C ARG A 556 8.21 3.16 28.06
N VAL A 557 8.87 3.79 27.09
CA VAL A 557 9.15 5.24 27.17
C VAL A 557 7.89 6.07 26.92
N GLY A 558 7.05 5.65 25.96
CA GLY A 558 5.84 6.38 25.57
C GLY A 558 6.13 7.61 24.69
N SER A 559 5.10 8.17 24.07
CA SER A 559 5.22 9.39 23.25
C SER A 559 5.12 10.64 24.11
N VAL A 560 5.45 11.81 23.58
CA VAL A 560 5.36 13.08 24.33
C VAL A 560 3.90 13.38 24.74
N GLY A 561 2.93 13.08 23.87
CA GLY A 561 1.50 13.26 24.18
C GLY A 561 0.88 12.17 25.06
N LYS A 562 1.56 11.03 25.24
CA LYS A 562 1.15 9.93 26.14
C LYS A 562 2.39 9.40 26.86
N PRO A 563 2.98 10.19 27.79
CA PRO A 563 4.19 9.80 28.48
C PRO A 563 3.90 8.64 29.44
N VAL A 564 4.83 7.68 29.50
CA VAL A 564 4.79 6.57 30.46
C VAL A 564 5.85 6.78 31.55
N ILE A 565 7.00 7.34 31.19
CA ILE A 565 8.07 7.77 32.11
C ILE A 565 8.11 9.31 32.21
N SER A 566 8.70 9.84 33.27
CA SER A 566 8.82 11.30 33.48
C SER A 566 9.77 11.95 32.46
N GLY A 567 9.69 13.28 32.32
CA GLY A 567 10.59 14.05 31.45
C GLY A 567 12.07 13.86 31.81
N GLY A 568 12.41 13.96 33.09
CA GLY A 568 13.77 13.70 33.57
C GLY A 568 14.26 12.28 33.31
N GLN A 569 13.39 11.28 33.47
CA GLN A 569 13.72 9.89 33.13
C GLN A 569 13.95 9.73 31.62
N ARG A 570 13.12 10.36 30.78
CA ARG A 570 13.31 10.37 29.32
C ARG A 570 14.64 11.02 28.94
N LYS A 571 15.02 12.14 29.57
CA LYS A 571 16.32 12.78 29.34
C LYS A 571 17.48 11.86 29.67
N ARG A 572 17.40 11.16 30.81
CA ARG A 572 18.38 10.14 31.22
C ARG A 572 18.46 8.99 30.22
N VAL A 573 17.35 8.53 29.63
CA VAL A 573 17.38 7.52 28.55
C VAL A 573 18.14 8.05 27.34
N SER A 574 17.90 9.30 26.94
CA SER A 574 18.60 9.94 25.81
C SER A 574 20.12 10.01 26.04
N ILE A 575 20.55 10.34 27.27
CA ILE A 575 21.95 10.32 27.71
C ILE A 575 22.49 8.88 27.74
N GLY A 576 21.73 7.92 28.25
CA GLY A 576 22.08 6.51 28.34
C GLY A 576 22.29 5.84 26.99
N MET A 577 21.52 6.22 25.97
CA MET A 577 21.74 5.78 24.59
C MET A 577 23.12 6.21 24.04
N GLU A 578 23.62 7.38 24.43
CA GLU A 578 24.97 7.83 24.05
C GLU A 578 26.04 7.17 24.91
N LEU A 579 25.84 7.06 26.24
CA LEU A 579 26.77 6.40 27.16
C LEU A 579 26.98 4.92 26.84
N ALA A 580 25.94 4.22 26.40
CA ALA A 580 26.00 2.80 26.03
C ALA A 580 26.92 2.49 24.83
N ALA A 581 27.35 3.52 24.10
CA ALA A 581 28.37 3.39 23.07
C ALA A 581 29.80 3.45 23.62
N ALA A 582 29.95 3.57 24.93
CA ALA A 582 31.18 3.84 25.64
C ALA A 582 32.00 5.00 25.03
N PRO A 583 31.46 6.24 24.99
CA PRO A 583 32.16 7.39 24.47
C PRO A 583 33.27 7.85 25.44
N MET A 584 34.30 8.49 24.90
CA MET A 584 35.39 9.13 25.66
C MET A 584 35.15 10.64 25.87
N ALA A 585 34.26 11.24 25.08
CA ALA A 585 33.74 12.59 25.30
C ALA A 585 32.26 12.66 24.94
N ILE A 586 31.49 13.45 25.69
CA ILE A 586 30.05 13.63 25.48
C ILE A 586 29.74 15.12 25.39
N PHE A 587 29.00 15.49 24.36
CA PHE A 587 28.47 16.82 24.15
C PHE A 587 26.97 16.81 24.41
N LEU A 588 26.48 17.70 25.27
CA LEU A 588 25.07 17.83 25.59
C LEU A 588 24.59 19.24 25.28
N ASP A 589 23.53 19.34 24.49
CA ASP A 589 22.88 20.62 24.17
C ASP A 589 21.67 20.81 25.10
N GLU A 590 21.76 21.81 25.98
CA GLU A 590 20.72 22.18 26.97
C GLU A 590 20.11 20.99 27.74
N PRO A 591 20.93 20.20 28.49
CA PRO A 591 20.43 19.00 29.16
C PRO A 591 19.45 19.26 30.32
N THR A 592 19.35 20.51 30.79
CA THR A 592 18.47 20.95 31.88
C THR A 592 17.16 21.58 31.40
N SER A 593 17.00 21.78 30.08
CA SER A 593 15.81 22.42 29.51
C SER A 593 14.57 21.53 29.62
N GLY A 594 13.44 22.11 30.00
CA GLY A 594 12.17 21.40 30.16
C GLY A 594 12.09 20.48 31.39
N LEU A 595 13.04 20.59 32.33
CA LEU A 595 13.07 19.83 33.58
C LEU A 595 12.78 20.72 34.79
N ASP A 596 12.23 20.11 35.84
CA ASP A 596 12.17 20.72 37.16
C ASP A 596 13.56 20.77 37.81
N ALA A 597 13.71 21.67 38.77
CA ALA A 597 15.01 22.01 39.35
C ALA A 597 15.74 20.82 39.98
N THR A 598 15.01 19.97 40.68
CA THR A 598 15.54 18.79 41.37
C THR A 598 16.04 17.76 40.36
N ALA A 599 15.27 17.49 39.30
CA ALA A 599 15.69 16.57 38.24
C ALA A 599 16.90 17.12 37.45
N ALA A 600 16.91 18.42 37.15
CA ALA A 600 18.04 19.07 36.49
C ALA A 600 19.33 18.97 37.33
N SER A 601 19.26 19.29 38.62
CA SER A 601 20.39 19.21 39.55
C SER A 601 20.92 17.77 39.66
N SER A 602 20.03 16.78 39.83
CA SER A 602 20.40 15.36 39.90
C SER A 602 21.07 14.84 38.61
N ILE A 603 20.58 15.24 37.43
CA ILE A 603 21.24 14.90 36.15
C ILE A 603 22.64 15.51 36.06
N MET A 604 22.80 16.78 36.44
CA MET A 604 24.09 17.46 36.39
C MET A 604 25.11 16.85 37.37
N ARG A 605 24.68 16.44 38.56
CA ARG A 605 25.52 15.67 39.50
C ARG A 605 25.95 14.33 38.92
N THR A 606 25.04 13.62 38.24
CA THR A 606 25.37 12.36 37.54
C THR A 606 26.42 12.60 36.45
N LEU A 607 26.27 13.66 35.65
CA LEU A 607 27.27 14.03 34.65
C LEU A 607 28.61 14.39 35.31
N LYS A 608 28.62 15.18 36.39
CA LYS A 608 29.84 15.49 37.15
C LYS A 608 30.54 14.21 37.63
N ALA A 609 29.77 13.24 38.11
CA ALA A 609 30.28 11.93 38.51
C ALA A 609 30.98 11.22 37.36
N ILE A 610 30.32 11.15 36.20
CA ILE A 610 30.86 10.53 34.98
C ILE A 610 32.14 11.26 34.52
N ALA A 611 32.19 12.59 34.64
CA ALA A 611 33.36 13.37 34.31
C ALA A 611 34.57 13.02 35.19
N LYS A 612 34.36 12.88 36.51
CA LYS A 612 35.40 12.46 37.47
C LYS A 612 36.02 11.09 37.13
N LEU A 613 35.31 10.23 36.40
CA LEU A 613 35.83 8.94 35.93
C LEU A 613 36.81 9.08 34.76
N GLY A 614 36.89 10.27 34.16
CA GLY A 614 37.81 10.67 33.09
C GLY A 614 37.14 10.89 31.72
N ILE A 615 35.81 10.79 31.61
CA ILE A 615 35.10 11.19 30.38
C ILE A 615 35.04 12.72 30.31
N SER A 616 35.35 13.31 29.16
CA SER A 616 35.19 14.75 28.98
C SER A 616 33.74 15.08 28.68
N ILE A 617 33.11 15.95 29.47
CA ILE A 617 31.70 16.32 29.29
C ILE A 617 31.60 17.81 28.99
N ILE A 618 31.03 18.13 27.83
CA ILE A 618 30.83 19.50 27.37
C ILE A 618 29.32 19.76 27.33
N VAL A 619 28.86 20.77 28.06
CA VAL A 619 27.44 21.10 28.19
C VAL A 619 27.19 22.51 27.69
N ILE A 620 26.28 22.67 26.74
CA ILE A 620 25.70 23.98 26.44
C ILE A 620 24.58 24.22 27.45
N ILE A 621 24.66 25.30 28.21
CA ILE A 621 23.65 25.65 29.21
C ILE A 621 23.30 27.14 29.13
N HIS A 622 22.03 27.46 29.39
CA HIS A 622 21.53 28.81 29.49
C HIS A 622 21.00 29.02 30.91
N GLN A 623 21.51 30.02 31.63
CA GLN A 623 21.08 30.40 32.98
C GLN A 623 20.93 29.21 33.97
N PRO A 624 22.04 28.55 34.35
CA PRO A 624 21.99 27.53 35.37
C PRO A 624 21.70 28.14 36.75
N ARG A 625 21.02 27.37 37.61
CA ARG A 625 20.94 27.70 39.05
C ARG A 625 22.32 27.61 39.70
N THR A 626 22.49 28.30 40.82
CA THR A 626 23.73 28.32 41.62
C THR A 626 24.28 26.90 41.87
N GLU A 627 23.44 25.98 42.35
CA GLU A 627 23.84 24.58 42.60
C GLU A 627 24.41 23.86 41.37
N ILE A 628 23.92 24.18 40.17
CA ILE A 628 24.40 23.57 38.93
C ILE A 628 25.66 24.29 38.45
N PHE A 629 25.71 25.61 38.62
CA PHE A 629 26.85 26.43 38.23
C PHE A 629 28.14 26.02 38.97
N GLU A 630 28.03 25.75 40.27
CA GLU A 630 29.14 25.31 41.12
C GLU A 630 29.68 23.90 40.76
N LEU A 631 28.95 23.10 39.98
CA LEU A 631 29.41 21.78 39.55
C LEU A 631 30.42 21.85 38.40
N PHE A 632 30.47 22.95 37.65
CA PHE A 632 31.34 23.07 36.48
C PHE A 632 32.80 23.21 36.89
N ASP A 633 33.70 22.46 36.23
CA ASP A 633 35.14 22.62 36.43
C ASP A 633 35.66 23.86 35.68
N ASN A 634 35.18 24.03 34.44
CA ASN A 634 35.60 25.10 33.54
C ASN A 634 34.40 25.73 32.83
N LEU A 635 34.53 27.01 32.51
CA LEU A 635 33.57 27.79 31.74
C LEU A 635 34.19 28.26 30.42
N ILE A 636 33.39 28.23 29.36
CA ILE A 636 33.67 28.85 28.07
C ILE A 636 32.53 29.82 27.77
N LEU A 637 32.82 31.12 27.88
CA LEU A 637 31.87 32.18 27.61
C LEU A 637 32.08 32.72 26.21
N LEU A 638 31.04 32.65 25.37
CA LEU A 638 31.06 33.14 23.99
C LEU A 638 30.17 34.37 23.83
N GLY A 639 30.69 35.38 23.12
CA GLY A 639 29.95 36.56 22.69
C GLY A 639 30.33 36.94 21.26
N ASN A 640 29.34 37.21 20.41
CA ASN A 640 29.55 37.57 18.99
C ASN A 640 30.48 36.61 18.21
N GLY A 641 30.51 35.32 18.58
CA GLY A 641 31.37 34.32 17.94
C GLY A 641 32.82 34.30 18.42
N GLN A 642 33.15 35.06 19.47
CA GLN A 642 34.48 35.17 20.06
C GLN A 642 34.44 34.79 21.55
N THR A 643 35.60 34.45 22.12
CA THR A 643 35.71 34.08 23.53
C THR A 643 35.76 35.33 24.41
N ILE A 644 34.89 35.40 25.41
CA ILE A 644 34.90 36.43 26.48
C ILE A 644 35.67 35.95 27.71
N TYR A 645 35.60 34.65 27.99
CA TYR A 645 36.31 34.03 29.10
C TYR A 645 36.45 32.54 28.84
N GLU A 646 37.58 31.96 29.22
CA GLU A 646 37.81 30.52 29.24
C GLU A 646 38.72 30.16 30.41
N GLY A 647 38.22 29.40 31.37
CA GLY A 647 39.00 29.01 32.53
C GLY A 647 38.17 28.39 33.65
N PRO A 648 38.79 28.19 34.82
CA PRO A 648 38.10 27.61 35.98
C PRO A 648 36.86 28.41 36.34
N GLN A 649 35.78 27.71 36.69
CA GLN A 649 34.55 28.34 37.18
C GLN A 649 34.80 29.32 38.35
N PRO A 650 35.57 28.99 39.41
CA PRO A 650 35.75 29.90 40.55
C PRO A 650 36.55 31.17 40.19
N GLU A 651 37.43 31.11 39.18
CA GLU A 651 38.19 32.28 38.72
C GLU A 651 37.34 33.28 37.90
N ALA A 652 36.15 32.86 37.45
CA ALA A 652 35.33 33.69 36.58
C ALA A 652 34.85 34.97 37.27
N GLN A 653 34.45 34.89 38.54
CA GLN A 653 34.01 36.06 39.32
C GLN A 653 35.15 37.07 39.45
N VAL A 654 36.32 36.61 39.88
CA VAL A 654 37.53 37.45 40.06
C VAL A 654 37.92 38.14 38.74
N TYR A 655 37.79 37.43 37.61
CA TYR A 655 38.04 38.00 36.29
C TYR A 655 37.08 39.17 35.97
N PHE A 656 35.77 39.01 36.18
CA PHE A 656 34.81 40.09 35.94
C PHE A 656 34.96 41.24 36.95
N GLU A 657 35.26 40.95 38.21
CA GLU A 657 35.56 41.99 39.22
C GLU A 657 36.81 42.80 38.86
N SER A 658 37.84 42.17 38.27
CA SER A 658 39.03 42.88 37.78
C SER A 658 38.74 43.88 36.65
N MET A 659 37.61 43.73 35.96
CA MET A 659 37.12 44.66 34.94
C MET A 659 36.15 45.72 35.51
N GLY A 660 35.93 45.73 36.82
CA GLY A 660 35.08 46.70 37.52
C GLY A 660 33.60 46.30 37.62
N PHE A 661 33.24 45.05 37.33
CA PHE A 661 31.89 44.54 37.60
C PHE A 661 31.74 44.16 39.07
N HIS A 662 30.60 44.48 39.68
CA HIS A 662 30.29 44.13 41.05
C HIS A 662 29.24 43.00 41.10
N PHE A 663 29.51 41.97 41.90
CA PHE A 663 28.61 40.84 42.13
C PHE A 663 27.87 41.03 43.46
N PRO A 664 26.54 41.18 43.47
CA PRO A 664 25.77 41.29 44.71
C PRO A 664 25.86 40.01 45.58
N GLU A 665 25.98 40.16 46.91
CA GLU A 665 26.22 39.06 47.86
C GLU A 665 25.20 37.91 47.83
N HIS A 666 23.96 38.17 47.40
CA HIS A 666 22.89 37.17 47.33
C HIS A 666 22.37 36.93 45.91
N SER A 667 23.19 37.24 44.91
CA SER A 667 22.86 37.00 43.50
C SER A 667 23.36 35.64 43.03
N ASN A 668 22.67 35.06 42.05
CA ASN A 668 23.19 33.92 41.32
C ASN A 668 24.30 34.41 40.39
N HIS A 669 25.55 34.03 40.68
CA HIS A 669 26.71 34.44 39.87
C HIS A 669 26.55 34.07 38.39
N ALA A 670 25.88 32.96 38.08
CA ALA A 670 25.64 32.55 36.71
C ALA A 670 24.72 33.52 35.95
N ASP A 671 23.74 34.10 36.65
CA ASP A 671 22.80 35.07 36.07
C ASP A 671 23.52 36.40 35.84
N VAL A 672 24.29 36.89 36.83
CA VAL A 672 25.12 38.10 36.70
C VAL A 672 26.08 37.96 35.51
N ILE A 673 26.82 36.85 35.41
CA ILE A 673 27.71 36.57 34.27
C ILE A 673 26.92 36.54 32.96
N THR A 674 25.73 35.94 32.95
CA THR A 674 24.88 35.89 31.75
C THR A 674 24.41 37.28 31.33
N ASP A 675 24.03 38.14 32.27
CA ASP A 675 23.61 39.51 32.00
C ASP A 675 24.78 40.36 31.47
N ILE A 676 25.98 40.19 32.03
CA ILE A 676 27.20 40.84 31.52
C ILE A 676 27.47 40.41 30.07
N ILE A 677 27.53 39.11 29.78
CA ILE A 677 27.88 38.61 28.43
C ILE A 677 26.76 38.81 27.39
N THR A 678 25.52 39.03 27.81
CA THR A 678 24.40 39.34 26.90
C THR A 678 24.30 40.83 26.57
N GLY A 679 24.92 41.71 27.38
CA GLY A 679 24.98 43.16 27.18
C GLY A 679 24.17 43.97 28.19
N ASN A 680 23.58 43.32 29.20
CA ASN A 680 22.81 43.94 30.29
C ASN A 680 23.68 44.23 31.53
N GLY A 681 25.01 44.16 31.41
CA GLY A 681 25.93 44.30 32.55
C GLY A 681 25.99 45.68 33.21
N ARG A 682 25.19 46.67 32.76
CA ARG A 682 25.26 48.06 33.24
C ARG A 682 24.76 48.21 34.68
N GLU A 683 23.90 47.31 35.13
CA GLU A 683 23.49 47.20 36.53
C GLU A 683 24.68 46.83 37.44
N TYR A 684 25.64 46.07 36.91
CA TYR A 684 26.80 45.57 37.65
C TYR A 684 28.05 46.43 37.45
N ASN A 685 28.07 47.32 36.45
CA ASN A 685 29.16 48.26 36.22
C ASN A 685 28.60 49.59 35.68
N ALA A 686 28.32 50.53 36.59
CA ALA A 686 27.66 51.78 36.27
C ALA A 686 28.53 52.74 35.44
N LYS A 687 29.86 52.73 35.63
CA LYS A 687 30.80 53.72 35.07
C LYS A 687 31.75 53.16 34.00
N GLY A 688 31.90 51.84 33.90
CA GLY A 688 32.82 51.18 32.96
C GLY A 688 32.21 50.88 31.59
N ASP A 689 33.07 50.38 30.68
CA ASP A 689 32.66 49.90 29.37
C ASP A 689 32.10 48.47 29.47
N VAL A 690 30.81 48.32 29.16
CA VAL A 690 30.05 47.06 29.22
C VAL A 690 29.87 46.45 27.82
N SER A 691 30.47 47.06 26.79
CA SER A 691 30.37 46.54 25.43
C SER A 691 30.98 45.14 25.31
N LYS A 692 30.42 44.32 24.41
CA LYS A 692 30.93 42.95 24.17
C LYS A 692 32.35 43.00 23.61
N GLU A 693 32.63 44.02 22.80
CA GLU A 693 33.92 44.27 22.19
C GLU A 693 35.00 44.56 23.24
N ALA A 694 34.68 45.32 24.29
CA ALA A 694 35.56 45.53 25.43
C ALA A 694 35.86 44.22 26.17
N LEU A 695 34.83 43.42 26.47
CA LEU A 695 35.00 42.12 27.13
C LEU A 695 35.89 41.15 26.33
N ILE A 696 35.68 41.10 25.01
CA ILE A 696 36.46 40.24 24.09
C ILE A 696 37.92 40.73 24.00
N SER A 697 38.14 42.04 23.89
CA SER A 697 39.49 42.61 23.79
C SER A 697 40.29 42.41 25.08
N ASN A 698 39.68 42.60 26.25
CA ASN A 698 40.27 42.33 27.56
C ASN A 698 40.70 40.87 27.71
N TRP A 699 39.84 39.92 27.33
CA TRP A 699 40.20 38.50 27.35
C TRP A 699 41.38 38.21 26.44
N SER A 700 41.37 38.76 25.22
CA SER A 700 42.46 38.56 24.26
C SER A 700 43.81 39.09 24.79
N ALA A 701 43.80 40.19 25.55
CA ALA A 701 44.98 40.76 26.19
C ALA A 701 45.45 39.93 27.40
N SER A 702 44.54 39.60 28.32
CA SER A 702 44.80 38.75 29.49
C SER A 702 45.37 37.40 29.09
N ARG A 703 44.84 36.81 28.01
CA ARG A 703 45.34 35.55 27.48
C ARG A 703 46.74 35.67 26.88
N LYS A 704 47.06 36.74 26.15
CA LYS A 704 48.42 36.94 25.61
C LYS A 704 49.46 36.97 26.74
N ALA A 705 49.12 37.56 27.88
CA ALA A 705 49.95 37.54 29.08
C ALA A 705 50.10 36.11 29.65
N LYS A 706 49.00 35.36 29.86
CA LYS A 706 49.04 33.96 30.33
C LYS A 706 49.74 32.98 29.38
N THR A 707 49.65 33.21 28.06
CA THR A 707 50.23 32.30 27.04
C THR A 707 51.75 32.37 27.00
N ALA A 708 52.35 33.51 27.39
CA ALA A 708 53.79 33.65 27.50
C ALA A 708 54.37 32.80 28.66
N GLU A 709 53.66 32.70 29.79
CA GLU A 709 54.04 31.87 30.94
C GLU A 709 53.76 30.36 30.73
N ASP A 710 52.65 30.02 30.06
CA ASP A 710 52.25 28.62 29.81
C ASP A 710 53.12 27.90 28.75
N PHE A 711 53.81 28.65 27.87
CA PHE A 711 54.70 28.08 26.85
C PHE A 711 55.97 27.47 27.44
N GLU A 712 56.50 28.03 28.55
CA GLU A 712 57.65 27.45 29.26
C GLU A 712 57.30 26.16 30.03
N ARG A 713 56.11 26.07 30.64
CA ARG A 713 55.74 24.91 31.49
C ARG A 713 55.27 23.68 30.73
N ARG A 714 54.69 23.83 29.52
CA ARG A 714 54.05 22.71 28.80
C ARG A 714 54.94 21.99 27.78
N SER A 715 56.15 22.48 27.49
CA SER A 715 57.10 21.86 26.56
C SER A 715 57.64 20.50 27.04
N ILE A 716 57.48 20.17 28.33
CA ILE A 716 58.10 18.98 28.97
C ILE A 716 57.16 17.74 28.99
N ARG A 717 55.87 17.83 28.63
CA ARG A 717 54.88 16.76 28.87
C ARG A 717 54.19 16.14 27.63
N SER A 718 54.78 16.22 26.44
CA SER A 718 54.18 15.63 25.22
C SER A 718 54.74 14.25 24.86
N THR A 719 54.27 13.20 25.53
CA THR A 719 54.51 11.81 25.10
C THR A 719 53.66 11.46 23.87
N MET A 720 54.34 11.29 22.73
CA MET A 720 53.86 10.87 21.40
C MET A 720 53.43 9.38 21.30
N LEU A 721 52.75 8.83 22.31
CA LEU A 721 52.50 7.37 22.40
C LEU A 721 51.02 6.91 22.38
N GLY A 722 50.05 7.81 22.10
CA GLY A 722 48.62 7.48 22.19
C GLY A 722 47.85 7.15 20.89
N ASP A 723 48.38 7.46 19.69
CA ASP A 723 47.57 7.47 18.45
C ASP A 723 47.37 6.07 17.84
N THR A 724 48.28 5.12 18.03
CA THR A 724 48.17 3.76 17.45
C THR A 724 47.06 2.92 18.09
N GLY A 725 46.96 2.90 19.42
CA GLY A 725 45.91 2.17 20.15
C GLY A 725 44.50 2.71 19.85
N MET A 726 44.33 4.02 19.83
CA MET A 726 43.05 4.68 19.53
C MET A 726 42.57 4.39 18.09
N ARG A 727 43.50 4.34 17.13
CA ARG A 727 43.22 3.92 15.73
C ARG A 727 42.72 2.48 15.63
N GLN A 728 43.29 1.57 16.41
CA GLN A 728 42.89 0.17 16.43
C GLN A 728 41.51 -0.01 17.07
N ALA A 729 41.24 0.69 18.18
CA ALA A 729 39.93 0.71 18.83
C ALA A 729 38.82 1.23 17.88
N LEU A 730 39.08 2.28 17.10
CA LEU A 730 38.15 2.82 16.10
C LEU A 730 37.78 1.84 14.97
N LYS A 731 38.74 0.99 14.55
CA LYS A 731 38.51 -0.05 13.52
C LYS A 731 37.61 -1.18 14.03
N LYS A 732 37.77 -1.58 15.28
CA LYS A 732 37.00 -2.68 15.91
C LYS A 732 35.57 -2.27 16.33
N ARG A 733 35.31 -0.98 16.51
CA ARG A 733 34.01 -0.44 16.92
C ARG A 733 32.95 -0.44 15.80
N GLY A 734 31.73 -0.79 16.18
CA GLY A 734 30.52 -0.72 15.38
C GLY A 734 30.19 -2.02 14.65
N ALA A 735 28.93 -2.46 14.69
CA ALA A 735 28.47 -3.69 14.06
C ALA A 735 28.66 -3.68 12.52
N PRO A 736 28.86 -4.85 11.87
CA PRO A 736 28.87 -4.94 10.41
C PRO A 736 27.47 -4.65 9.82
N PHE A 737 27.42 -4.29 8.54
CA PHE A 737 26.21 -3.89 7.84
C PHE A 737 25.05 -4.89 8.00
N VAL A 738 25.29 -6.19 7.77
CA VAL A 738 24.25 -7.22 7.87
C VAL A 738 23.68 -7.32 9.28
N LYS A 739 24.55 -7.24 10.30
CA LYS A 739 24.13 -7.26 11.70
C LYS A 739 23.33 -6.00 12.05
N GLN A 740 23.71 -4.83 11.53
CA GLN A 740 22.93 -3.60 11.70
C GLN A 740 21.53 -3.76 11.09
N ALA A 741 21.43 -4.24 9.83
CA ALA A 741 20.16 -4.45 9.16
C ALA A 741 19.27 -5.46 9.92
N TRP A 742 19.83 -6.57 10.38
CA TRP A 742 19.11 -7.56 11.20
C TRP A 742 18.62 -6.99 12.53
N LEU A 743 19.47 -6.27 13.27
CA LEU A 743 19.08 -5.65 14.53
C LEU A 743 17.99 -4.60 14.33
N CYS A 744 18.07 -3.79 13.27
CA CYS A 744 17.02 -2.85 12.90
C CYS A 744 15.73 -3.57 12.50
N LEU A 745 15.80 -4.70 11.79
CA LEU A 745 14.64 -5.47 11.38
C LEU A 745 13.93 -6.04 12.61
N CYS A 746 14.66 -6.67 13.54
CA CYS A 746 14.09 -7.15 14.80
C CYS A 746 13.44 -6.01 15.58
N ARG A 747 14.11 -4.85 15.66
CA ARG A 747 13.55 -3.66 16.31
C ARG A 747 12.25 -3.21 15.63
N ALA A 748 12.26 -3.08 14.31
CA ALA A 748 11.11 -2.64 13.53
C ALA A 748 9.92 -3.59 13.67
N MET A 749 10.17 -4.91 13.67
CA MET A 749 9.13 -5.91 13.92
C MET A 749 8.52 -5.78 15.32
N VAL A 750 9.32 -5.50 16.35
CA VAL A 750 8.81 -5.23 17.70
C VAL A 750 7.95 -3.96 17.74
N GLN A 751 8.34 -2.91 17.02
CA GLN A 751 7.54 -1.69 16.92
C GLN A 751 6.18 -1.97 16.28
N GLN A 752 6.17 -2.62 15.11
CA GLN A 752 4.94 -3.00 14.40
C GLN A 752 4.01 -3.83 15.30
N TYR A 753 4.56 -4.79 16.03
CA TYR A 753 3.80 -5.61 16.98
C TYR A 753 3.20 -4.81 18.13
N ARG A 754 3.89 -3.77 18.63
CA ARG A 754 3.42 -2.97 19.76
C ARG A 754 2.40 -1.90 19.36
N THR A 755 2.37 -1.50 18.09
CA THR A 755 1.37 -0.59 17.50
C THR A 755 0.07 -1.31 17.12
N LYS A 756 -0.51 -2.08 18.06
CA LYS A 756 -1.67 -2.95 17.80
C LYS A 756 -2.89 -2.20 17.24
N GLY A 757 -3.22 -1.03 17.79
CA GLY A 757 -4.40 -0.27 17.36
C GLY A 757 -4.35 0.14 15.89
N ALA A 758 -3.19 0.60 15.42
CA ALA A 758 -3.00 0.97 14.02
C ALA A 758 -3.06 -0.25 13.09
N PHE A 759 -2.56 -1.41 13.54
CA PHE A 759 -2.64 -2.65 12.77
C PHE A 759 -4.08 -3.12 12.58
N PHE A 760 -4.87 -3.22 13.66
CA PHE A 760 -6.26 -3.66 13.57
C PHE A 760 -7.15 -2.69 12.79
N ALA A 761 -6.92 -1.38 12.94
CA ALA A 761 -7.65 -0.38 12.15
C ALA A 761 -7.40 -0.52 10.64
N GLU A 762 -6.16 -0.84 10.23
CA GLU A 762 -5.82 -1.08 8.84
C GLU A 762 -6.46 -2.38 8.31
N MET A 763 -6.40 -3.47 9.07
CA MET A 763 -7.06 -4.72 8.67
C MET A 763 -8.58 -4.54 8.55
N GLY A 764 -9.20 -3.85 9.51
CA GLY A 764 -10.64 -3.54 9.47
C GLY A 764 -11.02 -2.69 8.26
N LEU A 765 -10.21 -1.68 7.93
CA LEU A 765 -10.42 -0.86 6.73
C LEU A 765 -10.25 -1.67 5.44
N ALA A 766 -9.27 -2.58 5.38
CA ALA A 766 -9.06 -3.46 4.24
C ALA A 766 -10.25 -4.41 4.01
N VAL A 767 -10.75 -5.05 5.08
CA VAL A 767 -11.96 -5.90 5.01
C VAL A 767 -13.16 -5.09 4.56
N LEU A 768 -13.39 -3.92 5.16
CA LEU A 768 -14.52 -3.06 4.81
C LEU A 768 -14.46 -2.64 3.34
N ALA A 769 -13.30 -2.19 2.86
CA ALA A 769 -13.12 -1.78 1.47
C ALA A 769 -13.33 -2.95 0.49
N GLY A 770 -12.75 -4.11 0.78
CA GLY A 770 -12.93 -5.32 -0.04
C GLY A 770 -14.37 -5.82 -0.04
N ALA A 771 -15.04 -5.80 1.11
CA ALA A 771 -16.44 -6.22 1.25
C ALA A 771 -17.40 -5.27 0.53
N LEU A 772 -17.24 -3.95 0.69
CA LEU A 772 -18.08 -2.96 0.00
C LEU A 772 -17.93 -3.06 -1.53
N LEU A 773 -16.69 -3.18 -2.01
CA LEU A 773 -16.44 -3.35 -3.44
C LEU A 773 -16.99 -4.70 -3.95
N GLY A 774 -16.88 -5.74 -3.13
CA GLY A 774 -17.46 -7.05 -3.39
C GLY A 774 -18.98 -7.01 -3.52
N LEU A 775 -19.68 -6.38 -2.57
CA LEU A 775 -21.14 -6.20 -2.57
C LEU A 775 -21.59 -5.36 -3.78
N ALA A 776 -20.87 -4.28 -4.08
CA ALA A 776 -21.20 -3.41 -5.22
C ALA A 776 -21.16 -4.14 -6.56
N ASN A 777 -20.33 -5.20 -6.68
CA ASN A 777 -20.17 -5.97 -7.91
C ASN A 777 -20.85 -7.35 -7.88
N ASN A 778 -21.43 -7.75 -6.75
CA ASN A 778 -22.15 -9.03 -6.61
C ASN A 778 -23.25 -9.25 -7.66
N PRO A 779 -24.07 -8.25 -8.04
CA PRO A 779 -25.13 -8.44 -9.04
C PRO A 779 -24.63 -8.88 -10.42
N LYS A 780 -23.34 -8.65 -10.75
CA LYS A 780 -22.74 -9.04 -12.02
C LYS A 780 -22.38 -10.53 -12.11
N ASN A 781 -22.51 -11.28 -11.00
CA ASN A 781 -22.25 -12.74 -10.96
C ASN A 781 -20.89 -13.15 -11.57
N GLY A 782 -19.86 -12.31 -11.40
CA GLY A 782 -18.51 -12.55 -11.93
C GLY A 782 -18.28 -12.17 -13.39
N ILE A 783 -19.34 -11.88 -14.16
CA ILE A 783 -19.26 -11.51 -15.57
C ILE A 783 -19.12 -9.99 -15.68
N MET A 784 -17.90 -9.54 -15.93
CA MET A 784 -17.54 -8.11 -15.96
C MET A 784 -17.34 -7.57 -17.38
N PHE A 785 -17.66 -8.38 -18.39
CA PHE A 785 -17.41 -8.07 -19.80
C PHE A 785 -18.49 -8.70 -20.68
N VAL A 786 -19.01 -7.90 -21.61
CA VAL A 786 -19.93 -8.35 -22.66
C VAL A 786 -19.48 -7.72 -23.97
N GLY A 787 -19.19 -8.54 -24.98
CA GLY A 787 -18.67 -8.10 -26.27
C GLY A 787 -19.58 -8.41 -27.45
N ILE A 788 -19.05 -8.18 -28.65
CA ILE A 788 -19.72 -8.50 -29.92
C ILE A 788 -19.51 -9.99 -30.19
N PHE A 789 -20.58 -10.71 -30.56
CA PHE A 789 -20.49 -12.13 -30.91
C PHE A 789 -19.69 -12.37 -32.19
N HIS A 790 -19.23 -13.61 -32.37
CA HIS A 790 -18.61 -14.03 -33.63
C HIS A 790 -19.63 -14.15 -34.78
N GLU A 791 -19.14 -14.05 -36.01
CA GLU A 791 -19.93 -14.33 -37.21
C GLU A 791 -20.45 -15.78 -37.17
N PRO A 792 -21.73 -15.99 -37.52
CA PRO A 792 -22.68 -15.08 -38.16
C PRO A 792 -23.72 -14.45 -37.22
N TYR A 793 -23.51 -14.55 -35.90
CA TYR A 793 -24.46 -14.10 -34.89
C TYR A 793 -24.25 -12.66 -34.42
N GLU A 794 -23.43 -11.88 -35.14
CA GLU A 794 -23.12 -10.49 -34.80
C GLU A 794 -24.36 -9.61 -34.64
N VAL A 795 -25.39 -9.84 -35.47
CA VAL A 795 -26.67 -9.10 -35.47
C VAL A 795 -27.44 -9.27 -34.15
N LEU A 796 -27.16 -10.34 -33.40
CA LEU A 796 -27.74 -10.59 -32.08
C LEU A 796 -26.97 -9.88 -30.96
N SER A 797 -25.78 -9.34 -31.25
CA SER A 797 -25.00 -8.57 -30.28
C SER A 797 -25.73 -7.27 -29.98
N THR A 798 -26.05 -7.06 -28.71
CA THR A 798 -26.73 -5.84 -28.25
C THR A 798 -25.73 -4.88 -27.63
N ALA A 799 -26.17 -3.96 -26.75
CA ALA A 799 -25.29 -3.02 -26.07
C ALA A 799 -24.03 -3.75 -25.56
N ILE A 800 -22.84 -3.24 -25.87
CA ILE A 800 -21.55 -3.78 -25.43
C ILE A 800 -21.20 -3.20 -24.05
N ASP A 801 -20.50 -3.97 -23.22
CA ASP A 801 -19.95 -3.47 -21.95
C ASP A 801 -18.44 -3.67 -21.90
N PHE A 802 -17.73 -2.66 -22.42
CA PHE A 802 -16.27 -2.57 -22.36
C PHE A 802 -15.76 -1.81 -21.14
N ILE A 803 -16.66 -1.19 -20.35
CA ILE A 803 -16.30 -0.26 -19.27
C ILE A 803 -16.20 -1.00 -17.94
N SER A 804 -17.04 -2.00 -17.70
CA SER A 804 -17.12 -2.69 -16.41
C SER A 804 -15.81 -3.33 -15.93
N ALA A 805 -15.09 -4.03 -16.81
CA ALA A 805 -13.82 -4.68 -16.44
C ALA A 805 -12.71 -3.66 -16.09
N PRO A 806 -12.44 -2.62 -16.89
CA PRO A 806 -11.53 -1.53 -16.49
C PRO A 806 -12.00 -0.78 -15.24
N GLN A 807 -13.29 -0.52 -15.11
CA GLN A 807 -13.85 0.20 -13.97
C GLN A 807 -13.70 -0.60 -12.66
N PHE A 808 -13.83 -1.93 -12.72
CA PHE A 808 -13.55 -2.79 -11.58
C PHE A 808 -12.09 -2.65 -11.12
N ALA A 809 -11.14 -2.64 -12.05
CA ALA A 809 -9.73 -2.44 -11.72
C ALA A 809 -9.44 -1.02 -11.19
N LEU A 810 -10.09 0.02 -11.72
CA LEU A 810 -10.04 1.38 -11.18
C LEU A 810 -10.51 1.43 -9.72
N LEU A 811 -11.64 0.80 -9.41
CA LEU A 811 -12.17 0.77 -8.05
C LEU A 811 -11.25 0.01 -7.09
N ILE A 812 -10.63 -1.09 -7.55
CA ILE A 812 -9.59 -1.80 -6.79
C ILE A 812 -8.39 -0.87 -6.54
N ALA A 813 -7.90 -0.18 -7.57
CA ALA A 813 -6.75 0.72 -7.47
C ALA A 813 -6.98 1.86 -6.47
N ILE A 814 -8.18 2.44 -6.47
CA ILE A 814 -8.57 3.49 -5.52
C ILE A 814 -8.71 2.91 -4.10
N ALA A 815 -9.41 1.79 -3.95
CA ALA A 815 -9.63 1.16 -2.64
C ALA A 815 -8.31 0.78 -1.96
N VAL A 816 -7.41 0.12 -2.69
CA VAL A 816 -6.07 -0.22 -2.18
C VAL A 816 -5.27 1.04 -1.88
N GLY A 817 -5.36 2.07 -2.74
CA GLY A 817 -4.73 3.36 -2.51
C GLY A 817 -5.12 3.99 -1.17
N LEU A 818 -6.42 4.03 -0.86
CA LEU A 818 -6.96 4.59 0.39
C LEU A 818 -6.55 3.77 1.63
N VAL A 819 -6.53 2.44 1.52
CA VAL A 819 -6.14 1.55 2.62
C VAL A 819 -4.64 1.67 2.92
N ALA A 820 -3.78 1.70 1.89
CA ALA A 820 -2.33 1.56 2.03
C ALA A 820 -1.57 2.88 2.21
N ALA A 821 -2.08 4.00 1.68
CA ALA A 821 -1.33 5.26 1.63
C ALA A 821 -1.01 5.84 3.02
N ALA A 822 -2.00 5.94 3.91
CA ALA A 822 -1.81 6.54 5.23
C ALA A 822 -0.88 5.73 6.16
N PRO A 823 -1.02 4.39 6.27
CA PRO A 823 -0.04 3.56 6.97
C PRO A 823 1.37 3.64 6.36
N GLY A 824 1.47 3.70 5.02
CA GLY A 824 2.74 3.79 4.31
C GLY A 824 3.57 5.03 4.66
N VAL A 825 2.91 6.18 4.86
CA VAL A 825 3.60 7.44 5.25
C VAL A 825 4.20 7.34 6.65
N LYS A 826 3.44 6.77 7.59
CA LYS A 826 3.85 6.67 9.00
C LYS A 826 5.12 5.84 9.20
N LEU A 827 5.49 5.01 8.22
CA LEU A 827 6.70 4.19 8.25
C LEU A 827 7.97 5.01 8.50
N PHE A 828 8.11 6.17 7.85
CA PHE A 828 9.30 7.00 7.96
C PHE A 828 9.03 8.42 8.47
N SER A 829 7.81 8.94 8.38
CA SER A 829 7.51 10.33 8.76
C SER A 829 7.73 10.59 10.26
N GLU A 830 7.39 9.64 11.12
CA GLU A 830 7.53 9.79 12.59
C GLU A 830 8.98 9.59 13.06
N GLU A 831 9.76 8.77 12.37
CA GLU A 831 11.11 8.39 12.78
C GLU A 831 12.23 9.15 12.04
N THR A 832 11.89 10.13 11.19
CA THR A 832 12.89 10.89 10.42
C THR A 832 13.95 11.53 11.32
N LEU A 833 13.58 12.04 12.50
CA LEU A 833 14.51 12.63 13.47
C LEU A 833 15.42 11.57 14.11
N LEU A 834 14.87 10.41 14.46
CA LEU A 834 15.63 9.30 15.03
C LEU A 834 16.65 8.75 14.02
N TYR A 835 16.21 8.51 12.78
CA TYR A 835 17.09 8.08 11.71
C TYR A 835 18.29 9.03 11.55
N ARG A 836 18.06 10.35 11.59
CA ARG A 836 19.12 11.36 11.50
C ARG A 836 20.10 11.23 12.66
N ARG A 837 19.60 11.15 13.90
CA ARG A 837 20.41 10.93 15.10
C ARG A 837 21.27 9.67 14.98
N GLU A 838 20.70 8.54 14.57
CA GLU A 838 21.43 7.27 14.46
C GLU A 838 22.48 7.28 13.33
N ALA A 839 22.16 7.90 12.19
CA ALA A 839 23.14 8.11 11.12
C ALA A 839 24.29 9.04 11.56
N GLU A 840 23.99 10.04 12.40
CA GLU A 840 24.98 10.87 13.08
C GLU A 840 25.75 10.13 14.17
N ALA A 841 25.23 9.06 14.75
CA ALA A 841 25.98 8.20 15.67
C ALA A 841 26.87 7.15 14.95
N GLY A 842 26.71 7.00 13.62
CA GLY A 842 27.51 6.09 12.79
C GLY A 842 26.75 4.88 12.25
N HIS A 843 25.42 4.84 12.38
CA HIS A 843 24.59 3.80 11.77
C HIS A 843 24.59 3.92 10.23
N SER A 844 24.62 2.78 9.53
CA SER A 844 24.41 2.76 8.09
C SER A 844 22.98 3.18 7.75
N ARG A 845 22.85 4.22 6.92
CA ARG A 845 21.55 4.72 6.43
C ARG A 845 20.80 3.67 5.62
N PHE A 846 21.54 2.94 4.78
CA PHE A 846 20.97 1.90 3.93
C PHE A 846 20.49 0.69 4.74
N ALA A 847 21.23 0.30 5.80
CA ALA A 847 20.83 -0.81 6.67
C ALA A 847 19.51 -0.52 7.39
N TYR A 848 19.35 0.72 7.89
CA TYR A 848 18.12 1.18 8.51
C TYR A 848 16.95 1.17 7.51
N PHE A 849 17.16 1.69 6.30
CA PHE A 849 16.12 1.77 5.25
C PHE A 849 15.61 0.38 4.84
N ILE A 850 16.50 -0.54 4.47
CA ILE A 850 16.12 -1.89 4.04
C ILE A 850 15.42 -2.66 5.16
N ALA A 851 15.93 -2.57 6.40
CA ALA A 851 15.30 -3.23 7.53
C ALA A 851 13.85 -2.77 7.75
N LYS A 852 13.59 -1.46 7.62
CA LYS A 852 12.24 -0.91 7.71
C LYS A 852 11.34 -1.36 6.56
N VAL A 853 11.84 -1.33 5.32
CA VAL A 853 11.07 -1.80 4.15
C VAL A 853 10.67 -3.28 4.30
N ILE A 854 11.59 -4.14 4.72
CA ILE A 854 11.33 -5.58 4.92
C ILE A 854 10.33 -5.80 6.06
N SER A 855 10.41 -5.02 7.14
CA SER A 855 9.52 -5.18 8.30
C SER A 855 8.03 -4.99 7.99
N VAL A 856 7.70 -4.29 6.90
CA VAL A 856 6.31 -4.00 6.52
C VAL A 856 5.72 -5.06 5.58
N LEU A 857 6.55 -5.88 4.92
CA LEU A 857 6.05 -6.89 3.97
C LEU A 857 5.01 -7.85 4.58
N PRO A 858 5.17 -8.39 5.81
CA PRO A 858 4.15 -9.24 6.43
C PRO A 858 2.83 -8.49 6.66
N ARG A 859 2.91 -7.23 7.12
CA ARG A 859 1.74 -6.37 7.36
C ARG A 859 0.99 -6.08 6.06
N MET A 860 1.72 -5.80 4.98
CA MET A 860 1.18 -5.58 3.64
C MET A 860 0.50 -6.84 3.08
N ALA A 861 1.11 -8.01 3.26
CA ALA A 861 0.53 -9.28 2.83
C ALA A 861 -0.78 -9.59 3.58
N LEU A 862 -0.82 -9.34 4.89
CA LEU A 862 -2.03 -9.48 5.70
C LEU A 862 -3.12 -8.50 5.25
N GLY A 863 -2.79 -7.22 5.04
CA GLY A 863 -3.74 -6.22 4.54
C GLY A 863 -4.30 -6.58 3.18
N CYS A 864 -3.45 -7.06 2.27
CA CYS A 864 -3.89 -7.55 0.96
C CYS A 864 -4.80 -8.79 1.09
N LEU A 865 -4.49 -9.73 1.98
CA LEU A 865 -5.31 -10.92 2.21
C LEU A 865 -6.70 -10.55 2.72
N HIS A 866 -6.76 -9.61 3.67
CA HIS A 866 -8.00 -9.08 4.24
C HIS A 866 -8.82 -8.27 3.23
N PHE A 867 -8.18 -7.66 2.22
CA PHE A 867 -8.85 -6.95 1.14
C PHE A 867 -9.36 -7.90 0.04
N THR A 868 -8.49 -8.78 -0.47
CA THR A 868 -8.78 -9.64 -1.63
C THR A 868 -9.77 -10.76 -1.29
N THR A 869 -9.74 -11.32 -0.07
CA THR A 869 -10.64 -12.41 0.33
C THR A 869 -12.13 -12.03 0.28
N PRO A 870 -12.60 -10.97 0.98
CA PRO A 870 -14.01 -10.58 0.92
C PRO A 870 -14.41 -10.06 -0.47
N LEU A 871 -13.48 -9.41 -1.20
CA LEU A 871 -13.72 -9.00 -2.58
C LEU A 871 -14.07 -10.22 -3.45
N PHE A 872 -13.28 -11.29 -3.38
CA PHE A 872 -13.48 -12.49 -4.19
C PHE A 872 -14.67 -13.33 -3.75
N LEU A 873 -14.93 -13.39 -2.44
CA LEU A 873 -16.08 -14.12 -1.90
C LEU A 873 -17.41 -13.52 -2.37
N LEU A 874 -17.47 -12.20 -2.54
CA LEU A 874 -18.72 -11.49 -2.84
C LEU A 874 -18.86 -11.12 -4.33
N SER A 875 -17.80 -10.67 -5.01
CA SER A 875 -17.88 -10.33 -6.44
C SER A 875 -17.67 -11.52 -7.38
N VAL A 876 -17.06 -12.60 -6.87
CA VAL A 876 -16.76 -13.85 -7.59
C VAL A 876 -16.17 -13.63 -9.00
N PRO A 877 -15.09 -12.86 -9.13
CA PRO A 877 -14.52 -12.53 -10.43
C PRO A 877 -13.86 -13.76 -11.06
N ILE A 878 -13.84 -13.83 -12.40
CA ILE A 878 -13.37 -14.99 -13.17
C ILE A 878 -11.83 -15.15 -13.17
N ILE A 879 -11.09 -14.16 -12.66
CA ILE A 879 -9.63 -14.21 -12.55
C ILE A 879 -9.18 -15.22 -11.47
N ASP A 880 -8.07 -15.92 -11.72
CA ASP A 880 -7.43 -16.78 -10.72
C ASP A 880 -7.10 -15.99 -9.43
N TRP A 881 -7.48 -16.55 -8.27
CA TRP A 881 -7.30 -15.88 -6.99
C TRP A 881 -5.83 -15.63 -6.66
N GLY A 882 -4.94 -16.57 -6.97
CA GLY A 882 -3.50 -16.44 -6.70
C GLY A 882 -2.89 -15.30 -7.50
N LEU A 883 -3.24 -15.21 -8.79
CA LEU A 883 -2.82 -14.13 -9.67
C LEU A 883 -3.37 -12.77 -9.20
N ALA A 884 -4.64 -12.71 -8.81
CA ALA A 884 -5.26 -11.48 -8.31
C ALA A 884 -4.66 -11.03 -6.97
N PHE A 885 -4.42 -11.96 -6.04
CA PHE A 885 -3.74 -11.67 -4.78
C PHE A 885 -2.33 -11.14 -5.03
N LEU A 886 -1.55 -11.78 -5.90
CA LEU A 886 -0.20 -11.32 -6.26
C LEU A 886 -0.24 -9.92 -6.87
N THR A 887 -1.16 -9.69 -7.80
CA THR A 887 -1.31 -8.41 -8.51
C THR A 887 -1.71 -7.29 -7.55
N ASN A 888 -2.66 -7.55 -6.65
CA ASN A 888 -3.03 -6.62 -5.58
C ASN A 888 -1.89 -6.37 -4.59
N LEU A 889 -1.15 -7.41 -4.21
CA LEU A 889 -0.02 -7.30 -3.29
C LEU A 889 1.10 -6.43 -3.88
N LEU A 890 1.36 -6.56 -5.17
CA LEU A 890 2.32 -5.71 -5.89
C LEU A 890 1.84 -4.26 -5.99
N TYR A 891 0.54 -4.04 -6.15
CA TYR A 891 -0.01 -2.69 -6.14
C TYR A 891 0.04 -2.06 -4.73
N PHE A 892 -0.27 -2.81 -3.67
CA PHE A 892 0.03 -2.42 -2.27
C PHE A 892 1.51 -2.05 -2.12
N TYR A 893 2.42 -2.86 -2.67
CA TYR A 893 3.85 -2.60 -2.65
C TYR A 893 4.21 -1.27 -3.32
N CYS A 894 3.61 -0.94 -4.47
CA CYS A 894 3.75 0.34 -5.15
C CYS A 894 3.25 1.51 -4.29
N ILE A 895 2.04 1.43 -3.74
CA ILE A 895 1.44 2.52 -2.94
C ILE A 895 2.25 2.78 -1.65
N TYR A 896 2.72 1.73 -0.97
CA TYR A 896 3.62 1.88 0.17
C TYR A 896 4.96 2.56 -0.23
N GLY A 897 5.47 2.26 -1.43
CA GLY A 897 6.65 2.91 -1.99
C GLY A 897 6.41 4.40 -2.26
N LEU A 898 5.29 4.73 -2.89
CA LEU A 898 4.85 6.10 -3.18
C LEU A 898 4.67 6.91 -1.89
N ALA A 899 3.98 6.34 -0.89
CA ALA A 899 3.81 6.94 0.43
C ALA A 899 5.14 7.20 1.14
N SER A 900 6.14 6.33 0.94
CA SER A 900 7.50 6.54 1.45
C SER A 900 8.17 7.76 0.82
N ILE A 901 7.95 8.04 -0.48
CA ILE A 901 8.44 9.28 -1.11
C ILE A 901 7.77 10.50 -0.48
N VAL A 902 6.44 10.47 -0.34
CA VAL A 902 5.68 11.59 0.25
C VAL A 902 6.16 11.90 1.66
N SER A 903 6.46 10.87 2.47
CA SER A 903 6.98 11.05 3.84
C SER A 903 8.33 11.79 3.90
N MET A 904 9.13 11.75 2.84
CA MET A 904 10.43 12.45 2.76
C MET A 904 10.28 13.91 2.33
N VAL A 905 9.28 14.21 1.50
CA VAL A 905 9.06 15.55 0.94
C VAL A 905 8.19 16.39 1.86
N VAL A 906 7.03 15.87 2.26
CA VAL A 906 5.99 16.61 2.99
C VAL A 906 6.22 16.57 4.51
N ARG A 907 5.79 17.63 5.21
CA ARG A 907 5.82 17.69 6.68
C ARG A 907 5.03 16.53 7.29
N ARG A 908 5.45 16.09 8.49
CA ARG A 908 4.88 14.92 9.18
C ARG A 908 3.36 14.98 9.34
N GLU A 909 2.82 16.16 9.65
CA GLU A 909 1.41 16.37 9.97
C GLU A 909 0.52 16.26 8.72
N ASP A 910 0.97 16.81 7.59
CA ASP A 910 0.20 16.85 6.34
C ASP A 910 0.43 15.60 5.46
N ALA A 911 1.52 14.87 5.69
CA ALA A 911 1.96 13.80 4.80
C ALA A 911 0.90 12.69 4.55
N PRO A 912 0.08 12.23 5.53
CA PRO A 912 -0.96 11.25 5.28
C PRO A 912 -2.02 11.74 4.27
N LEU A 913 -2.44 13.00 4.35
CA LEU A 913 -3.45 13.60 3.47
C LEU A 913 -2.92 13.76 2.05
N PHE A 914 -1.67 14.19 1.90
CA PHE A 914 -1.03 14.25 0.58
C PHE A 914 -0.85 12.86 -0.03
N ALA A 915 -0.50 11.86 0.77
CA ALA A 915 -0.31 10.51 0.25
C ALA A 915 -1.61 9.86 -0.22
N THR A 916 -2.72 10.05 0.50
CA THR A 916 -4.04 9.54 0.06
C THR A 916 -4.50 10.25 -1.21
N MET A 917 -4.29 11.57 -1.32
CA MET A 917 -4.60 12.33 -2.53
C MET A 917 -3.78 11.85 -3.74
N ILE A 918 -2.47 11.68 -3.58
CA ILE A 918 -1.61 11.21 -4.68
C ILE A 918 -1.96 9.76 -5.05
N ALA A 919 -2.28 8.89 -4.07
CA ALA A 919 -2.74 7.53 -4.31
C ALA A 919 -4.08 7.49 -5.09
N LEU A 920 -5.01 8.40 -4.78
CA LEU A 920 -6.25 8.57 -5.53
C LEU A 920 -5.97 8.98 -6.98
N ILE A 921 -5.09 9.97 -7.19
CA ILE A 921 -4.66 10.41 -8.53
C ILE A 921 -4.03 9.24 -9.30
N THR A 922 -3.14 8.47 -8.66
CA THR A 922 -2.52 7.30 -9.31
C THR A 922 -3.56 6.25 -9.69
N GLY A 923 -4.58 6.02 -8.85
CA GLY A 923 -5.71 5.14 -9.16
C GLY A 923 -6.55 5.62 -10.35
N ILE A 924 -6.87 6.91 -10.41
CA ILE A 924 -7.61 7.53 -11.53
C ILE A 924 -6.85 7.37 -12.86
N LEU A 925 -5.51 7.48 -12.82
CA LEU A 925 -4.63 7.24 -13.97
C LEU A 925 -4.51 5.74 -14.35
N SER A 926 -5.52 4.91 -14.07
CA SER A 926 -5.56 3.50 -14.48
C SER A 926 -5.85 3.30 -15.97
N GLY A 927 -6.39 4.31 -16.66
CA GLY A 927 -6.79 4.20 -18.07
C GLY A 927 -8.20 3.63 -18.27
N SER A 928 -9.01 3.56 -17.19
CA SER A 928 -10.43 3.22 -17.28
C SER A 928 -11.31 4.42 -17.68
N ALA A 929 -11.01 5.62 -17.17
CA ALA A 929 -11.74 6.85 -17.47
C ALA A 929 -10.79 8.06 -17.31
N PRO A 930 -10.24 8.63 -18.40
CA PRO A 930 -10.50 8.30 -19.81
C PRO A 930 -9.95 6.91 -20.21
N PRO A 931 -10.54 6.27 -21.24
CA PRO A 931 -10.00 5.05 -21.85
C PRO A 931 -8.57 5.26 -22.34
N LEU A 932 -7.74 4.22 -22.23
CA LEU A 932 -6.32 4.29 -22.63
C LEU A 932 -6.15 4.54 -24.14
N SER A 933 -7.10 4.12 -24.99
CA SER A 933 -7.14 4.44 -26.41
C SER A 933 -7.15 5.95 -26.67
N SER A 934 -8.06 6.70 -26.04
CA SER A 934 -8.13 8.16 -26.16
C SER A 934 -6.85 8.84 -25.66
N VAL A 935 -6.22 8.30 -24.61
CA VAL A 935 -4.95 8.83 -24.09
C VAL A 935 -3.80 8.62 -25.08
N LYS A 936 -3.79 7.50 -25.83
CA LYS A 936 -2.84 7.27 -26.92
C LYS A 936 -3.04 8.26 -28.05
N ASP A 937 -4.28 8.58 -28.39
CA ASP A 937 -4.61 9.60 -29.39
C ASP A 937 -4.13 10.99 -28.97
N TRP A 938 -4.13 11.29 -27.66
CA TRP A 938 -3.56 12.53 -27.12
C TRP A 938 -2.03 12.55 -27.06
N HIS A 939 -1.35 11.47 -27.44
CA HIS A 939 0.11 11.29 -27.30
C HIS A 939 0.64 11.48 -25.85
N MET A 940 -0.22 11.26 -24.84
CA MET A 940 0.12 11.39 -23.41
C MET A 940 0.25 10.04 -22.68
N GLU A 941 0.39 8.94 -23.43
CA GLU A 941 0.48 7.58 -22.86
C GLU A 941 1.56 7.44 -21.78
N TRP A 942 2.69 8.15 -21.90
CA TRP A 942 3.79 8.10 -20.93
C TRP A 942 3.35 8.43 -19.50
N LEU A 943 2.39 9.35 -19.33
CA LEU A 943 1.92 9.79 -18.01
C LEU A 943 1.06 8.71 -17.34
N TRP A 944 0.18 8.05 -18.11
CA TRP A 944 -0.61 6.92 -17.61
C TRP A 944 0.28 5.71 -17.36
N ARG A 945 1.17 5.35 -18.30
CA ARG A 945 2.10 4.23 -18.14
C ARG A 945 3.13 4.44 -17.00
N ALA A 946 3.34 5.67 -16.53
CA ALA A 946 4.10 5.92 -15.30
C ALA A 946 3.32 5.54 -14.02
N SER A 947 1.99 5.48 -14.07
CA SER A 947 1.15 5.04 -12.96
C SER A 947 1.16 3.52 -12.83
N PRO A 948 1.38 2.96 -11.61
CA PRO A 948 1.22 1.53 -11.39
C PRO A 948 -0.23 1.04 -11.60
N ALA A 949 -1.23 1.93 -11.55
CA ALA A 949 -2.63 1.54 -11.71
C ALA A 949 -2.97 1.10 -13.14
N THR A 950 -2.29 1.63 -14.17
CA THR A 950 -2.51 1.20 -15.56
C THR A 950 -2.11 -0.25 -15.77
N TRP A 951 -0.96 -0.64 -15.21
CA TRP A 951 -0.46 -2.02 -15.29
C TRP A 951 -1.35 -3.00 -14.51
N LEU A 952 -1.87 -2.57 -13.35
CA LEU A 952 -2.89 -3.32 -12.61
C LEU A 952 -4.16 -3.52 -13.47
N ALA A 953 -4.66 -2.44 -14.07
CA ALA A 953 -5.89 -2.47 -14.88
C ALA A 953 -5.76 -3.35 -16.11
N GLU A 954 -4.61 -3.32 -16.79
CA GLU A 954 -4.37 -4.16 -17.96
C GLU A 954 -4.31 -5.66 -17.61
N ILE A 955 -3.72 -6.03 -16.46
CA ILE A 955 -3.75 -7.43 -15.98
C ILE A 955 -5.18 -7.87 -15.69
N TYR A 956 -5.95 -7.06 -14.95
CA TYR A 956 -7.34 -7.37 -14.62
C TYR A 956 -8.21 -7.45 -15.88
N PHE A 957 -8.06 -6.50 -16.80
CA PHE A 957 -8.77 -6.48 -18.08
C PHE A 957 -8.47 -7.75 -18.88
N GLY A 958 -7.19 -8.08 -19.11
CA GLY A 958 -6.80 -9.27 -19.86
C GLY A 958 -7.37 -10.55 -19.26
N GLN A 959 -7.33 -10.72 -17.94
CA GLN A 959 -7.82 -11.93 -17.29
C GLN A 959 -9.35 -12.02 -17.15
N LEU A 960 -10.06 -10.88 -17.15
CA LEU A 960 -11.53 -10.86 -17.13
C LEU A 960 -12.14 -11.02 -18.54
N VAL A 961 -11.40 -10.62 -19.58
CA VAL A 961 -11.89 -10.61 -20.97
C VAL A 961 -11.46 -11.85 -21.74
N ALA A 962 -10.21 -12.29 -21.62
CA ALA A 962 -9.67 -13.42 -22.41
C ALA A 962 -10.48 -14.73 -22.32
N PRO A 963 -11.06 -15.13 -21.16
CA PRO A 963 -11.87 -16.35 -21.07
C PRO A 963 -13.08 -16.37 -22.01
N PHE A 964 -13.59 -15.21 -22.44
CA PHE A 964 -14.74 -15.12 -23.33
C PHE A 964 -14.38 -15.02 -24.82
N ALA A 965 -13.12 -15.24 -25.20
CA ALA A 965 -12.67 -15.18 -26.60
C ALA A 965 -13.40 -16.15 -27.54
N TYR A 966 -13.93 -17.26 -27.01
CA TYR A 966 -14.72 -18.23 -27.79
C TYR A 966 -16.11 -17.71 -28.17
N LEU A 967 -16.69 -16.82 -27.35
CA LEU A 967 -18.04 -16.27 -27.55
C LEU A 967 -18.00 -14.88 -28.20
N TYR A 968 -17.04 -14.04 -27.81
CA TYR A 968 -16.95 -12.64 -28.21
C TYR A 968 -15.66 -12.31 -28.97
N LYS A 969 -15.73 -11.30 -29.85
CA LYS A 969 -14.58 -10.66 -30.51
C LYS A 969 -13.81 -9.77 -29.54
N VAL A 970 -12.96 -10.37 -28.71
CA VAL A 970 -12.17 -9.68 -27.66
C VAL A 970 -11.13 -8.69 -28.20
N ASP A 971 -10.66 -8.88 -29.43
CA ASP A 971 -9.67 -7.97 -30.07
C ASP A 971 -10.23 -6.57 -30.29
N ILE A 972 -11.53 -6.45 -30.58
CA ILE A 972 -12.21 -5.17 -30.73
C ILE A 972 -12.24 -4.46 -29.38
N ALA A 973 -12.60 -5.16 -28.30
CA ALA A 973 -12.61 -4.60 -26.96
C ALA A 973 -11.22 -4.10 -26.52
N ALA A 974 -10.17 -4.85 -26.82
CA ALA A 974 -8.79 -4.45 -26.56
C ALA A 974 -8.39 -3.18 -27.34
N ARG A 975 -8.79 -3.07 -28.61
CA ARG A 975 -8.53 -1.89 -29.45
C ARG A 975 -9.27 -0.66 -28.94
N GLU A 976 -10.56 -0.79 -28.62
CA GLU A 976 -11.41 0.31 -28.15
C GLU A 976 -11.00 0.82 -26.77
N THR A 977 -10.58 -0.07 -25.87
CA THR A 977 -10.11 0.34 -24.53
C THR A 977 -8.64 0.76 -24.53
N GLY A 978 -7.84 0.26 -25.48
CA GLY A 978 -6.39 0.51 -25.60
C GLY A 978 -5.51 -0.43 -24.77
N PHE A 979 -6.09 -1.40 -24.06
CA PHE A 979 -5.37 -2.40 -23.25
C PHE A 979 -4.91 -3.61 -24.08
N GLU A 980 -3.81 -4.25 -23.65
CA GLU A 980 -3.29 -5.47 -24.28
C GLU A 980 -3.63 -6.74 -23.47
N LEU A 981 -4.04 -7.81 -24.14
CA LEU A 981 -4.55 -9.04 -23.50
C LEU A 981 -3.46 -10.02 -23.04
N ASP A 982 -2.33 -10.11 -23.76
CA ASP A 982 -1.35 -11.20 -23.59
C ASP A 982 -0.15 -10.88 -22.67
N ARG A 983 -0.01 -9.65 -22.16
CA ARG A 983 1.22 -9.19 -21.50
C ARG A 983 1.26 -9.36 -19.97
N LYS A 984 0.66 -10.43 -19.44
CA LYS A 984 0.52 -10.62 -17.97
C LYS A 984 1.84 -10.56 -17.18
N TRP A 985 2.87 -11.30 -17.62
CA TRP A 985 4.14 -11.40 -16.88
C TRP A 985 4.99 -10.13 -16.99
N MET A 986 4.92 -9.47 -18.15
CA MET A 986 5.57 -8.18 -18.35
C MET A 986 4.99 -7.14 -17.39
N ASN A 987 3.66 -7.07 -17.29
CA ASN A 987 2.96 -6.11 -16.44
C ASN A 987 3.29 -6.33 -14.95
N ILE A 988 3.37 -7.59 -14.52
CA ILE A 988 3.84 -7.95 -13.16
C ILE A 988 5.28 -7.47 -12.93
N GLY A 989 6.18 -7.69 -13.89
CA GLY A 989 7.56 -7.21 -13.82
C GLY A 989 7.67 -5.70 -13.71
N VAL A 990 6.83 -4.96 -14.46
CA VAL A 990 6.78 -3.50 -14.41
C VAL A 990 6.27 -2.99 -13.06
N LEU A 991 5.25 -3.63 -12.47
CA LEU A 991 4.79 -3.27 -11.11
C LEU A 991 5.90 -3.41 -10.07
N VAL A 992 6.68 -4.50 -10.12
CA VAL A 992 7.85 -4.69 -9.24
C VAL A 992 8.89 -3.58 -9.49
N ALA A 993 9.17 -3.25 -10.75
CA ALA A 993 10.12 -2.20 -11.12
C ALA A 993 9.68 -0.81 -10.61
N ILE A 994 8.41 -0.44 -10.76
CA ILE A 994 7.87 0.85 -10.26
C ILE A 994 7.96 0.90 -8.74
N GLY A 995 7.49 -0.14 -8.04
CA GLY A 995 7.51 -0.18 -6.58
C GLY A 995 8.92 -0.15 -5.98
N THR A 996 9.90 -0.75 -6.67
CA THR A 996 11.32 -0.68 -6.27
C THR A 996 11.92 0.68 -6.58
N ALA A 997 11.64 1.27 -7.75
CA ALA A 997 12.06 2.62 -8.11
C ALA A 997 11.55 3.66 -7.10
N TYR A 998 10.30 3.56 -6.66
CA TYR A 998 9.76 4.45 -5.63
C TYR A 998 10.52 4.37 -4.31
N ARG A 999 10.97 3.18 -3.90
CA ARG A 999 11.81 3.01 -2.69
C ARG A 999 13.22 3.56 -2.90
N VAL A 1000 13.79 3.40 -4.08
CA VAL A 1000 15.09 4.02 -4.42
C VAL A 1000 14.98 5.54 -4.35
N LEU A 1001 13.94 6.14 -4.93
CA LEU A 1001 13.68 7.57 -4.83
C LEU A 1001 13.46 8.02 -3.38
N ALA A 1002 12.71 7.26 -2.58
CA ALA A 1002 12.53 7.54 -1.16
C ALA A 1002 13.88 7.48 -0.40
N PHE A 1003 14.75 6.52 -0.70
CA PHE A 1003 16.09 6.44 -0.11
C PHE A 1003 16.97 7.62 -0.52
N VAL A 1004 16.95 8.01 -1.80
CA VAL A 1004 17.65 9.21 -2.29
C VAL A 1004 17.13 10.46 -1.58
N GLY A 1005 15.81 10.60 -1.44
CA GLY A 1005 15.16 11.66 -0.67
C GLY A 1005 15.60 11.67 0.81
N MET A 1006 15.72 10.50 1.42
CA MET A 1006 16.20 10.34 2.79
C MET A 1006 17.67 10.75 2.96
N VAL A 1007 18.51 10.55 1.94
CA VAL A 1007 19.93 10.93 1.95
C VAL A 1007 20.12 12.42 1.63
N LEU A 1008 19.38 12.96 0.66
CA LEU A 1008 19.49 14.34 0.17
C LEU A 1008 18.66 15.36 0.97
N GLY A 1009 17.59 14.92 1.64
CA GLY A 1009 16.68 15.76 2.43
C GLY A 1009 17.36 16.58 3.54
N HIS A 1010 18.62 16.28 3.85
CA HIS A 1010 19.51 17.11 4.68
C HIS A 1010 19.69 18.55 4.14
N ARG A 1011 19.58 18.78 2.83
CA ARG A 1011 19.80 20.11 2.22
C ARG A 1011 18.53 20.94 2.07
N LEU A 1012 17.35 20.30 2.00
CA LEU A 1012 16.08 20.94 1.65
C LEU A 1012 15.24 21.41 2.86
N ARG A 1013 15.48 20.87 4.06
CA ARG A 1013 14.76 21.22 5.30
C ARG A 1013 15.61 22.02 6.30
N ARG A 1014 16.57 22.80 5.81
CA ARG A 1014 17.33 23.75 6.64
C ARG A 1014 16.67 25.11 6.65
#